data_AF-A0AA95HYA1-F1
#
_entry.id   AF-A0AA95HYA1-F1
#
_cell.length_a   1.000
_cell.length_b   1.000
_cell.length_c   1.000
_cell.angle_alpha   90.00
_cell.angle_beta   90.00
_cell.angle_gamma   90.00
#
_symmetry.space_group_name_H-M   'P 1'
#
loop_
_entity.id
_entity.type
_entity.pdbx_description
1 polymer ?
#
loop_
_entity_poly.entity_id
_entity_poly.type
_entity_poly.pdbx_seq_one_letter_code
_entity_poly.pdbx_strand_id
1 'polypeptide(L)'
;MRNNFIVWLLLGSMLVSSLFMAVGSDFSVSAAGGPNLTLGKVITASGHNQTYEPGNVQDNNQGTYWESANHAFPQWIQVDLAENTSIDQIVLKLPPNWEERTQTLAVQGSADGMAFTDIVGSASYDFDPNSNNSVTISFAAADTRYVRLNITGNTGWPAGQLSEFEIYGAVGTTPTPTPTLGTNIAIGKPIAASSSTFTYVAANANDNDTNTYWEGGGNPSTLTLDLGANHNITSIVLKLNPDPIWSTRTQTIQVLGHSQDTASFSNLVSAQAYTFNPSTGNSVTIPLTATVKRLQLNISSNTGAPAGQIAEFQVFGTPASNPDLTITDLTWSPSSPNESSTITLNAAVKNIGNAGSAATMVNFYLNNEQVGSVPVAALAAGASATASLNAGTKTAGNYAVGAKVDESNAIIEQNETNNSYTSASPLVVAQAASSDFVGTVSWSPGNPAAGNAVSFNVNLKNQGSIASASGSHEITVVLKNAAGAAIQTFNGSYNGALAPGASVNVAIPGTWTAANGNYTVVTTIAADANELEAKQANNTSTANLTVYAARGAVMPYSRYDTDDATHGGGAVLKTAPTFDQSLTASEASGQRYVALPANGSYLEWTIKQGQGGAGVTMRFTMPDSADGMGLNGSLDVYVNGTKAKTVPLTSYYSWQYFSGDMPGDTPSSGRPLFRFDEVHWKLDTPLKPGDTIRIQKGNGDNLEYGVDFLEIEPVPAAIPRPANAVSVTDYGAVANDGKDDLDAFKAAVQAAVASGKTLYIPEGTFHLGGMWEIGSVSNKINDITITGAGIWHTNLQFTNPNAAGGGISLRIQGQLDFSNVYLNSNLRSRYGQNAIYKGFMDNFGTNSKIHDVWVEHFECGFWVGDYAHTPAIYTNGLVIENSRVRNNLADGINFAQGTSNSTVRNSSIRNNGDDGLAVWTSNVNGAPAGVNNTFSYNTIENNWRAAAIAFFGGSGHKADHNLIIDTVGGSGIRMNTVFPGYHFQNNTGIVFSDTTIINSGTSKDLYNGERGAIDLEASSDPIRNVTFNNIDILNTQRDAIQFGYGGGFENIVFNNITIDGTGLDGITTSRFSGPHQGAAIFSYTGNGSARFNNLITRNIAYPNLYYILNGFNLMIQ
;
A
#
# COMPACT_ATOMS: atom_id res chain seq x y z
N MET A 1 -16.16 27.43 -103.15
CA MET A 1 -16.85 26.66 -104.21
C MET A 1 -17.75 25.63 -103.55
N ARG A 2 -18.88 25.24 -104.19
CA ARG A 2 -19.72 24.02 -104.00
C ARG A 2 -19.72 23.26 -102.65
N ASN A 3 -20.85 22.87 -102.05
CA ASN A 3 -22.26 22.82 -102.51
C ASN A 3 -23.20 23.41 -101.44
N ASN A 4 -24.44 23.76 -101.83
CA ASN A 4 -25.51 24.28 -100.96
C ASN A 4 -25.03 25.41 -100.02
N PHE A 5 -24.61 26.58 -100.50
CA PHE A 5 -25.48 27.58 -101.17
C PHE A 5 -26.79 27.84 -100.38
N ILE A 6 -26.66 28.27 -99.13
CA ILE A 6 -27.78 28.67 -98.25
C ILE A 6 -27.76 30.20 -98.09
N VAL A 7 -28.94 30.83 -98.21
CA VAL A 7 -29.10 32.25 -98.61
C VAL A 7 -30.35 32.85 -97.95
N TRP A 8 -30.15 33.98 -97.23
CA TRP A 8 -31.15 35.00 -96.80
C TRP A 8 -32.13 34.70 -95.64
N LEU A 9 -32.64 35.83 -95.09
CA LEU A 9 -33.67 36.02 -94.04
C LEU A 9 -33.23 35.68 -92.59
N LEU A 10 -33.31 36.57 -91.59
CA LEU A 10 -33.67 38.01 -91.51
C LEU A 10 -32.54 38.79 -90.76
N LEU A 11 -32.23 40.08 -90.93
CA LEU A 11 -32.92 41.34 -91.28
C LEU A 11 -33.66 42.05 -90.11
N GLY A 12 -33.01 43.11 -89.60
CA GLY A 12 -33.48 44.05 -88.55
C GLY A 12 -32.73 43.87 -87.22
N SER A 13 -32.08 44.89 -86.61
CA SER A 13 -31.88 46.31 -86.96
C SER A 13 -30.68 46.88 -86.17
N MET A 14 -29.69 47.55 -86.80
CA MET A 14 -29.41 49.02 -86.74
C MET A 14 -28.88 49.60 -85.39
N LEU A 15 -28.36 50.84 -85.26
CA LEU A 15 -27.39 51.72 -86.00
C LEU A 15 -27.24 53.03 -85.15
N VAL A 16 -26.18 53.85 -85.32
CA VAL A 16 -25.88 55.10 -84.53
C VAL A 16 -25.67 54.80 -83.01
N SER A 17 -25.17 55.61 -82.07
CA SER A 17 -24.62 57.00 -81.92
C SER A 17 -23.36 56.91 -81.00
N SER A 18 -22.42 57.85 -80.80
CA SER A 18 -22.26 59.33 -80.85
C SER A 18 -22.91 60.18 -79.73
N LEU A 19 -22.04 60.70 -78.83
CA LEU A 19 -22.10 62.01 -78.15
C LEU A 19 -22.93 62.20 -76.84
N PHE A 20 -22.29 62.90 -75.88
CA PHE A 20 -22.80 63.67 -74.72
C PHE A 20 -23.44 62.99 -73.47
N MET A 21 -23.15 63.67 -72.33
CA MET A 21 -23.86 63.68 -71.03
C MET A 21 -23.84 62.37 -70.22
N ALA A 22 -23.61 62.33 -68.90
CA ALA A 22 -23.90 63.22 -67.75
C ALA A 22 -25.34 63.12 -67.22
N VAL A 23 -25.45 62.92 -65.89
CA VAL A 23 -26.67 62.71 -65.09
C VAL A 23 -27.40 61.39 -65.40
N GLY A 24 -27.64 60.58 -64.36
CA GLY A 24 -28.37 59.31 -64.46
C GLY A 24 -29.83 59.41 -64.04
N SER A 25 -30.48 58.28 -63.75
CA SER A 25 -31.60 58.20 -62.80
C SER A 25 -31.77 56.77 -62.27
N ASP A 26 -31.82 56.64 -60.95
CA ASP A 26 -32.75 55.82 -60.19
C ASP A 26 -33.12 54.41 -60.70
N PHE A 27 -32.46 53.41 -60.11
CA PHE A 27 -33.24 52.35 -59.45
C PHE A 27 -33.04 52.43 -57.95
N SER A 28 -33.92 53.22 -57.33
CA SER A 28 -34.32 53.17 -55.90
C SER A 28 -33.22 52.90 -54.88
N VAL A 29 -32.74 53.99 -54.27
CA VAL A 29 -32.34 53.95 -52.85
C VAL A 29 -33.48 53.35 -52.03
N SER A 30 -33.25 52.21 -51.40
CA SER A 30 -33.91 51.93 -50.13
C SER A 30 -33.17 52.72 -49.07
N ALA A 31 -33.88 53.51 -48.27
CA ALA A 31 -33.24 54.34 -47.25
C ALA A 31 -32.49 53.48 -46.22
N ALA A 32 -31.38 54.02 -45.70
CA ALA A 32 -30.80 53.52 -44.45
C ALA A 32 -31.87 53.62 -43.36
N GLY A 33 -32.33 52.47 -42.88
CA GLY A 33 -33.55 52.35 -42.08
C GLY A 33 -33.61 51.11 -41.17
N GLY A 34 -32.52 50.35 -41.07
CA GLY A 34 -32.29 49.51 -39.90
C GLY A 34 -32.01 50.41 -38.68
N PRO A 35 -32.39 50.01 -37.46
CA PRO A 35 -32.00 50.75 -36.27
C PRO A 35 -30.47 50.74 -36.12
N ASN A 36 -29.89 51.83 -35.59
CA ASN A 36 -28.49 51.85 -35.18
C ASN A 36 -28.29 50.79 -34.09
N LEU A 37 -27.58 49.71 -34.41
CA LEU A 37 -27.40 48.53 -33.59
C LEU A 37 -26.49 48.78 -32.38
N THR A 38 -25.74 49.89 -32.37
CA THR A 38 -24.90 50.31 -31.25
C THR A 38 -25.72 50.80 -30.05
N LEU A 39 -26.91 51.36 -30.25
CA LEU A 39 -27.64 52.07 -29.19
C LEU A 39 -27.99 51.15 -27.99
N GLY A 40 -27.46 51.48 -26.82
CA GLY A 40 -27.68 50.73 -25.58
C GLY A 40 -26.85 49.46 -25.46
N LYS A 41 -25.81 49.29 -26.28
CA LYS A 41 -24.85 48.18 -26.19
C LYS A 41 -23.73 48.48 -25.21
N VAL A 42 -22.89 47.49 -24.96
CA VAL A 42 -21.68 47.65 -24.15
C VAL A 42 -20.55 48.17 -25.04
N ILE A 43 -20.04 49.35 -24.73
CA ILE A 43 -18.87 49.95 -25.38
C ILE A 43 -17.64 49.74 -24.50
N THR A 44 -16.53 49.30 -25.09
CA THR A 44 -15.22 49.19 -24.44
C THR A 44 -14.14 49.80 -25.32
N ALA A 45 -13.03 50.26 -24.74
CA ALA A 45 -11.91 50.84 -25.48
C ALA A 45 -10.56 50.50 -24.84
N SER A 46 -9.47 50.73 -25.58
CA SER A 46 -8.08 50.63 -25.08
C SER A 46 -7.78 51.60 -23.92
N GLY A 47 -8.58 52.65 -23.78
CA GLY A 47 -8.51 53.65 -22.72
C GLY A 47 -9.36 54.87 -23.07
N HIS A 48 -9.37 55.87 -22.19
CA HIS A 48 -9.88 57.20 -22.52
C HIS A 48 -9.12 58.30 -21.78
N ASN A 49 -9.28 59.55 -22.22
CA ASN A 49 -8.70 60.73 -21.61
C ASN A 49 -9.79 61.60 -20.93
N GLN A 50 -9.48 62.17 -19.77
CA GLN A 50 -10.35 63.06 -18.98
C GLN A 50 -11.79 62.52 -18.83
N THR A 51 -12.80 63.24 -19.34
CA THR A 51 -14.23 62.87 -19.28
C THR A 51 -14.76 62.40 -20.64
N TYR A 52 -13.88 62.14 -21.62
CA TYR A 52 -14.23 61.73 -22.97
C TYR A 52 -14.36 60.21 -23.04
N GLU A 53 -15.29 59.67 -22.25
CA GLU A 53 -15.43 58.22 -22.03
C GLU A 53 -16.00 57.46 -23.24
N PRO A 54 -15.75 56.15 -23.38
CA PRO A 54 -16.21 55.37 -24.54
C PRO A 54 -17.73 55.35 -24.71
N GLY A 55 -18.51 55.54 -23.63
CA GLY A 55 -19.97 55.58 -23.67
C GLY A 55 -20.53 56.71 -24.55
N ASN A 56 -19.75 57.77 -24.80
CA ASN A 56 -20.16 58.90 -25.62
C ASN A 56 -20.43 58.51 -27.08
N VAL A 57 -19.84 57.43 -27.63
CA VAL A 57 -20.02 57.05 -29.06
C VAL A 57 -21.36 56.39 -29.39
N GLN A 58 -22.29 56.37 -28.43
CA GLN A 58 -23.63 55.81 -28.55
C GLN A 58 -24.71 56.65 -27.86
N ASP A 59 -24.40 57.87 -27.43
CA ASP A 59 -25.35 58.75 -26.72
C ASP A 59 -26.32 59.50 -27.66
N ASN A 60 -26.10 59.39 -28.99
CA ASN A 60 -26.86 60.05 -30.04
C ASN A 60 -26.78 61.59 -29.94
N ASN A 61 -25.67 62.12 -29.41
CA ASN A 61 -25.32 63.53 -29.35
C ASN A 61 -23.91 63.75 -29.95
N GLN A 62 -23.87 64.10 -31.24
CA GLN A 62 -22.62 64.42 -31.95
C GLN A 62 -21.79 65.57 -31.34
N GLY A 63 -22.29 66.30 -30.31
CA GLY A 63 -21.51 67.27 -29.55
C GLY A 63 -20.61 66.68 -28.45
N THR A 64 -20.85 65.44 -28.00
CA THR A 64 -19.97 64.66 -27.11
C THR A 64 -18.99 63.81 -27.93
N TYR A 65 -17.93 63.30 -27.29
CA TYR A 65 -16.96 62.41 -27.94
C TYR A 65 -16.18 61.54 -26.95
N TRP A 66 -15.72 60.39 -27.43
CA TRP A 66 -14.63 59.62 -26.84
C TRP A 66 -13.28 60.14 -27.35
N GLU A 67 -12.27 60.18 -26.48
CA GLU A 67 -10.86 60.41 -26.82
C GLU A 67 -10.00 59.34 -26.16
N SER A 68 -9.17 58.65 -26.94
CA SER A 68 -8.21 57.66 -26.45
C SER A 68 -7.05 58.29 -25.65
N ALA A 69 -6.14 57.46 -25.14
CA ALA A 69 -4.88 58.00 -24.60
C ALA A 69 -4.06 58.72 -25.70
N ASN A 70 -3.53 59.91 -25.41
CA ASN A 70 -2.72 60.70 -26.34
C ASN A 70 -1.35 60.06 -26.61
N HIS A 71 -0.90 60.16 -27.86
CA HIS A 71 0.37 59.63 -28.39
C HIS A 71 0.53 58.10 -28.28
N ALA A 72 -0.57 57.35 -28.08
CA ALA A 72 -0.55 55.93 -27.74
C ALA A 72 -1.04 54.99 -28.87
N PHE A 73 -1.02 55.41 -30.14
CA PHE A 73 -1.47 54.58 -31.27
C PHE A 73 -0.69 53.25 -31.40
N PRO A 74 -1.34 52.13 -31.76
CA PRO A 74 -2.77 51.99 -32.06
C PRO A 74 -3.66 52.08 -30.81
N GLN A 75 -4.86 52.62 -30.99
CA GLN A 75 -5.90 52.72 -29.97
C GLN A 75 -7.20 52.17 -30.57
N TRP A 76 -8.04 51.53 -29.75
CA TRP A 76 -9.25 50.85 -30.24
C TRP A 76 -10.48 51.18 -29.41
N ILE A 77 -11.65 51.11 -30.06
CA ILE A 77 -12.97 51.16 -29.44
C ILE A 77 -13.86 50.08 -30.05
N GLN A 78 -14.72 49.47 -29.24
CA GLN A 78 -15.43 48.24 -29.56
C GLN A 78 -16.85 48.25 -29.02
N VAL A 79 -17.79 47.77 -29.84
CA VAL A 79 -19.19 47.50 -29.48
C VAL A 79 -19.38 45.98 -29.34
N ASP A 80 -20.03 45.54 -28.27
CA ASP A 80 -20.62 44.19 -28.17
C ASP A 80 -22.09 44.24 -28.58
N LEU A 81 -22.43 43.68 -29.76
CA LEU A 81 -23.81 43.59 -30.24
C LEU A 81 -24.67 42.57 -29.47
N ALA A 82 -24.10 41.88 -28.48
CA ALA A 82 -24.65 40.80 -27.64
C ALA A 82 -24.91 39.46 -28.36
N GLU A 83 -25.19 39.48 -29.67
CA GLU A 83 -25.32 38.29 -30.51
C GLU A 83 -24.66 38.50 -31.89
N ASN A 84 -24.36 37.40 -32.58
CA ASN A 84 -23.65 37.45 -33.87
C ASN A 84 -24.59 37.99 -34.95
N THR A 85 -24.35 39.21 -35.40
CA THR A 85 -25.28 40.02 -36.20
C THR A 85 -24.70 40.30 -37.59
N SER A 86 -25.52 40.18 -38.63
CA SER A 86 -25.11 40.49 -40.00
C SER A 86 -25.08 42.00 -40.23
N ILE A 87 -23.90 42.57 -40.43
CA ILE A 87 -23.70 44.01 -40.64
C ILE A 87 -23.00 44.29 -41.97
N ASP A 88 -23.40 45.34 -42.67
CA ASP A 88 -22.87 45.75 -43.97
C ASP A 88 -22.43 47.23 -44.02
N GLN A 89 -22.73 48.00 -42.97
CA GLN A 89 -22.42 49.42 -42.90
C GLN A 89 -22.12 49.87 -41.47
N ILE A 90 -21.17 50.80 -41.33
CA ILE A 90 -20.98 51.63 -40.15
C ILE A 90 -20.94 53.10 -40.53
N VAL A 91 -21.34 53.98 -39.61
CA VAL A 91 -21.21 55.43 -39.74
C VAL A 91 -20.43 55.98 -38.56
N LEU A 92 -19.34 56.69 -38.85
CA LEU A 92 -18.46 57.31 -37.87
C LEU A 92 -18.65 58.82 -37.91
N LYS A 93 -18.57 59.48 -36.75
CA LYS A 93 -18.73 60.94 -36.64
C LYS A 93 -17.69 61.57 -35.72
N LEU A 94 -17.37 62.83 -35.98
CA LEU A 94 -16.69 63.77 -35.08
C LEU A 94 -17.62 64.99 -34.85
N PRO A 95 -17.35 65.87 -33.86
CA PRO A 95 -18.21 67.04 -33.62
C PRO A 95 -18.34 67.94 -34.85
N PRO A 96 -19.55 68.42 -35.23
CA PRO A 96 -19.77 69.14 -36.49
C PRO A 96 -18.94 70.41 -36.69
N ASN A 97 -18.45 70.99 -35.58
CA ASN A 97 -17.72 72.25 -35.53
C ASN A 97 -16.20 72.06 -35.31
N TRP A 98 -15.68 70.85 -35.46
CA TRP A 98 -14.23 70.57 -35.51
C TRP A 98 -13.66 70.77 -36.91
N GLU A 99 -12.36 71.05 -36.99
CA GLU A 99 -11.65 71.27 -38.24
C GLU A 99 -11.42 69.97 -39.04
N GLU A 100 -11.34 70.13 -40.36
CA GLU A 100 -11.10 69.09 -41.36
C GLU A 100 -9.88 68.23 -41.00
N ARG A 101 -10.09 66.91 -40.84
CA ARG A 101 -9.03 65.99 -40.42
C ARG A 101 -9.26 64.56 -40.87
N THR A 102 -8.16 63.82 -41.06
CA THR A 102 -8.17 62.43 -41.48
C THR A 102 -7.81 61.51 -40.32
N GLN A 103 -8.58 60.43 -40.11
CA GLN A 103 -8.22 59.34 -39.20
C GLN A 103 -7.96 58.04 -39.97
N THR A 104 -6.90 57.32 -39.59
CA THR A 104 -6.53 56.05 -40.22
C THR A 104 -6.91 54.90 -39.31
N LEU A 105 -7.79 54.00 -39.78
CA LEU A 105 -8.35 52.92 -38.99
C LEU A 105 -8.75 51.71 -39.83
N ALA A 106 -8.79 50.54 -39.19
CA ALA A 106 -9.42 49.32 -39.69
C ALA A 106 -10.74 49.05 -38.96
N VAL A 107 -11.68 48.39 -39.63
CA VAL A 107 -12.93 47.88 -39.04
C VAL A 107 -12.79 46.37 -38.86
N GLN A 108 -12.91 45.89 -37.62
CA GLN A 108 -12.61 44.51 -37.26
C GLN A 108 -13.82 43.78 -36.64
N GLY A 109 -13.99 42.52 -36.99
CA GLY A 109 -15.02 41.62 -36.48
C GLY A 109 -14.46 40.50 -35.61
N SER A 110 -15.27 40.04 -34.67
CA SER A 110 -15.03 38.88 -33.81
C SER A 110 -16.36 38.30 -33.30
N ALA A 111 -16.44 36.97 -33.19
CA ALA A 111 -17.57 36.29 -32.55
C ALA A 111 -17.38 36.14 -31.02
N ASP A 112 -16.14 36.20 -30.52
CA ASP A 112 -15.78 35.85 -29.14
C ASP A 112 -15.22 37.02 -28.30
N GLY A 113 -14.88 38.14 -28.92
CA GLY A 113 -14.33 39.32 -28.25
C GLY A 113 -12.84 39.20 -27.92
N MET A 114 -12.18 38.12 -28.35
CA MET A 114 -10.77 37.80 -28.11
C MET A 114 -9.95 37.84 -29.40
N ALA A 115 -10.40 37.13 -30.45
CA ALA A 115 -9.72 37.05 -31.74
C ALA A 115 -10.45 37.94 -32.78
N PHE A 116 -9.73 38.90 -33.37
CA PHE A 116 -10.28 39.87 -34.33
C PHE A 116 -9.69 39.72 -35.72
N THR A 117 -10.51 39.96 -36.74
CA THR A 117 -10.14 39.97 -38.16
C THR A 117 -10.69 41.22 -38.85
N ASP A 118 -9.94 41.78 -39.81
CA ASP A 118 -10.37 42.98 -40.54
C ASP A 118 -11.57 42.66 -41.46
N ILE A 119 -12.74 43.22 -41.17
CA ILE A 119 -13.89 43.30 -42.09
C ILE A 119 -13.57 44.33 -43.19
N VAL A 120 -12.97 45.45 -42.79
CA VAL A 120 -12.40 46.46 -43.69
C VAL A 120 -10.99 46.75 -43.22
N GLY A 121 -10.01 46.47 -44.09
CA GLY A 121 -8.59 46.72 -43.81
C GLY A 121 -8.28 48.20 -43.56
N SER A 122 -7.16 48.46 -42.89
CA SER A 122 -6.78 49.82 -42.47
C SER A 122 -6.68 50.80 -43.64
N ALA A 123 -7.43 51.90 -43.54
CA ALA A 123 -7.44 52.99 -44.52
C ALA A 123 -7.61 54.36 -43.83
N SER A 124 -7.21 55.42 -44.53
CA SER A 124 -7.36 56.81 -44.06
C SER A 124 -8.71 57.37 -44.52
N TYR A 125 -9.53 57.78 -43.55
CA TYR A 125 -10.87 58.31 -43.74
C TYR A 125 -10.95 59.77 -43.31
N ASP A 126 -11.59 60.59 -44.14
CA ASP A 126 -11.53 62.05 -44.01
C ASP A 126 -12.84 62.63 -43.45
N PHE A 127 -12.71 63.42 -42.39
CA PHE A 127 -13.82 64.06 -41.69
C PHE A 127 -13.78 65.55 -42.02
N ASP A 128 -14.65 65.95 -42.96
CA ASP A 128 -14.83 67.34 -43.39
C ASP A 128 -16.07 67.95 -42.71
N PRO A 129 -15.99 69.11 -42.03
CA PRO A 129 -17.15 69.76 -41.42
C PRO A 129 -18.24 70.16 -42.42
N ASN A 130 -17.91 70.37 -43.71
CA ASN A 130 -18.92 70.58 -44.75
C ASN A 130 -19.77 69.32 -45.02
N SER A 131 -19.24 68.13 -44.69
CA SER A 131 -19.95 66.84 -44.67
C SER A 131 -20.60 66.53 -43.30
N ASN A 132 -20.69 67.53 -42.41
CA ASN A 132 -21.08 67.37 -41.00
C ASN A 132 -20.13 66.42 -40.23
N ASN A 133 -18.84 66.39 -40.60
CA ASN A 133 -17.82 65.55 -39.95
C ASN A 133 -18.25 64.09 -39.79
N SER A 134 -18.73 63.47 -40.88
CA SER A 134 -19.24 62.09 -40.87
C SER A 134 -18.71 61.26 -42.03
N VAL A 135 -18.27 60.04 -41.72
CA VAL A 135 -17.80 59.04 -42.69
C VAL A 135 -18.70 57.82 -42.63
N THR A 136 -19.25 57.42 -43.78
CA THR A 136 -19.96 56.13 -43.94
C THR A 136 -19.01 55.11 -44.57
N ILE A 137 -18.81 53.97 -43.90
CA ILE A 137 -18.00 52.86 -44.40
C ILE A 137 -18.95 51.68 -44.64
N SER A 138 -19.14 51.31 -45.91
CA SER A 138 -19.99 50.18 -46.32
C SER A 138 -19.14 49.06 -46.92
N PHE A 139 -19.52 47.81 -46.66
CA PHE A 139 -18.75 46.61 -46.98
C PHE A 139 -19.69 45.44 -47.30
N ALA A 140 -19.14 44.30 -47.74
CA ALA A 140 -19.94 43.09 -47.94
C ALA A 140 -20.41 42.56 -46.57
N ALA A 141 -21.69 42.18 -46.46
CA ALA A 141 -22.30 41.77 -45.20
C ALA A 141 -21.47 40.71 -44.45
N ALA A 142 -21.16 41.00 -43.19
CA ALA A 142 -20.30 40.21 -42.32
C ALA A 142 -21.02 39.91 -41.01
N ASP A 143 -21.10 38.62 -40.63
CA ASP A 143 -21.76 38.17 -39.41
C ASP A 143 -20.78 38.25 -38.23
N THR A 144 -20.94 39.22 -37.34
CA THR A 144 -20.05 39.44 -36.18
C THR A 144 -20.81 39.84 -34.93
N ARG A 145 -20.31 39.47 -33.74
CA ARG A 145 -20.87 39.92 -32.46
C ARG A 145 -20.18 41.18 -31.97
N TYR A 146 -18.86 41.23 -32.07
CA TYR A 146 -18.05 42.36 -31.63
C TYR A 146 -17.55 43.12 -32.86
N VAL A 147 -17.73 44.44 -32.84
CA VAL A 147 -17.22 45.34 -33.90
C VAL A 147 -16.23 46.28 -33.26
N ARG A 148 -14.96 46.24 -33.71
CA ARG A 148 -13.86 47.02 -33.16
C ARG A 148 -13.26 47.91 -34.24
N LEU A 149 -13.06 49.19 -33.93
CA LEU A 149 -12.24 50.09 -34.74
C LEU A 149 -10.83 50.07 -34.18
N ASN A 150 -9.84 49.79 -35.02
CA ASN A 150 -8.43 49.83 -34.66
C ASN A 150 -7.79 51.05 -35.32
N ILE A 151 -7.64 52.14 -34.57
CA ILE A 151 -7.20 53.46 -35.05
C ILE A 151 -5.69 53.58 -34.89
N THR A 152 -4.98 53.83 -36.00
CA THR A 152 -3.51 53.93 -36.07
C THR A 152 -3.00 55.36 -36.27
N GLY A 153 -3.87 56.34 -36.50
CA GLY A 153 -3.48 57.75 -36.58
C GLY A 153 -4.65 58.71 -36.78
N ASN A 154 -4.43 59.99 -36.44
CA ASN A 154 -5.36 61.11 -36.58
C ASN A 154 -4.51 62.37 -36.87
N THR A 155 -4.92 63.20 -37.85
CA THR A 155 -4.14 64.40 -38.25
C THR A 155 -4.44 65.65 -37.43
N GLY A 156 -5.61 65.75 -36.79
CA GLY A 156 -6.01 66.91 -35.98
C GLY A 156 -5.55 66.83 -34.52
N TRP A 157 -5.47 65.62 -33.96
CA TRP A 157 -5.08 65.39 -32.55
C TRP A 157 -4.37 64.04 -32.39
N PRO A 158 -3.40 63.88 -31.45
CA PRO A 158 -2.62 62.64 -31.33
C PRO A 158 -3.35 61.49 -30.60
N ALA A 159 -4.67 61.35 -30.79
CA ALA A 159 -5.50 60.31 -30.20
C ALA A 159 -6.59 59.84 -31.17
N GLY A 160 -7.11 58.62 -30.99
CA GLY A 160 -8.35 58.20 -31.63
C GLY A 160 -9.52 58.95 -31.00
N GLN A 161 -10.37 59.54 -31.83
CA GLN A 161 -11.52 60.34 -31.38
C GLN A 161 -12.76 59.99 -32.18
N LEU A 162 -13.92 59.84 -31.52
CA LEU A 162 -15.22 59.63 -32.17
C LEU A 162 -16.36 60.22 -31.33
N SER A 163 -17.33 60.82 -32.01
CA SER A 163 -18.61 61.26 -31.43
C SER A 163 -19.71 60.22 -31.55
N GLU A 164 -19.74 59.47 -32.65
CA GLU A 164 -20.67 58.34 -32.82
C GLU A 164 -19.94 57.20 -33.52
N PHE A 165 -20.28 55.97 -33.15
CA PHE A 165 -19.90 54.75 -33.84
C PHE A 165 -21.18 53.94 -34.12
N GLU A 166 -21.88 54.33 -35.17
CA GLU A 166 -23.16 53.73 -35.56
C GLU A 166 -22.93 52.46 -36.39
N ILE A 167 -23.68 51.41 -36.12
CA ILE A 167 -23.56 50.10 -36.80
C ILE A 167 -24.92 49.71 -37.37
N TYR A 168 -24.96 49.28 -38.62
CA TYR A 168 -26.20 48.98 -39.35
C TYR A 168 -26.20 47.56 -39.94
N GLY A 169 -27.38 46.93 -39.93
CA GLY A 169 -27.57 45.53 -40.29
C GLY A 169 -28.08 45.30 -41.71
N ALA A 170 -27.58 44.24 -42.35
CA ALA A 170 -27.89 43.90 -43.74
C ALA A 170 -29.35 43.44 -43.94
N VAL A 171 -30.06 44.05 -44.89
CA VAL A 171 -31.50 43.81 -45.08
C VAL A 171 -31.78 42.70 -46.10
N GLY A 172 -32.12 41.50 -45.61
CA GLY A 172 -33.18 40.71 -46.25
C GLY A 172 -32.81 39.48 -47.09
N THR A 173 -31.92 38.62 -46.62
CA THR A 173 -32.03 37.17 -46.94
C THR A 173 -31.91 36.34 -45.67
N THR A 174 -33.01 35.69 -45.24
CA THR A 174 -32.97 34.74 -44.13
C THR A 174 -32.09 33.54 -44.53
N PRO A 175 -30.96 33.28 -43.85
CA PRO A 175 -30.18 32.09 -44.15
C PRO A 175 -31.01 30.84 -43.83
N THR A 176 -30.94 29.83 -44.69
CA THR A 176 -31.18 28.47 -44.22
C THR A 176 -30.12 28.20 -43.15
N PRO A 177 -30.46 27.72 -41.95
CA PRO A 177 -29.49 27.60 -40.87
C PRO A 177 -28.45 26.53 -41.21
N THR A 178 -27.32 26.96 -41.78
CA THR A 178 -26.04 26.35 -41.48
C THR A 178 -25.95 26.35 -39.95
N PRO A 179 -25.98 25.18 -39.28
CA PRO A 179 -25.92 25.19 -37.83
C PRO A 179 -24.60 25.84 -37.42
N THR A 180 -24.68 26.81 -36.50
CA THR A 180 -23.51 27.16 -35.71
C THR A 180 -22.97 25.86 -35.11
N LEU A 181 -21.69 25.55 -35.37
CA LEU A 181 -21.02 24.53 -34.60
C LEU A 181 -21.08 24.99 -33.15
N GLY A 182 -21.87 24.29 -32.33
CA GLY A 182 -21.89 24.51 -30.89
C GLY A 182 -20.55 24.14 -30.26
N THR A 183 -20.50 24.07 -28.94
CA THR A 183 -19.39 23.38 -28.28
C THR A 183 -19.33 21.92 -28.76
N ASN A 184 -18.13 21.42 -29.07
CA ASN A 184 -17.93 20.01 -29.38
C ASN A 184 -18.18 19.20 -28.09
N ILE A 185 -19.33 18.53 -27.99
CA ILE A 185 -19.75 17.79 -26.78
C ILE A 185 -19.08 16.41 -26.65
N ALA A 186 -18.22 16.03 -27.60
CA ALA A 186 -17.49 14.77 -27.58
C ALA A 186 -16.19 14.79 -26.76
N ILE A 187 -15.60 15.99 -26.53
CA ILE A 187 -14.25 16.11 -25.96
C ILE A 187 -14.16 15.44 -24.60
N GLY A 188 -13.18 14.53 -24.43
CA GLY A 188 -12.92 13.81 -23.16
C GLY A 188 -14.03 12.85 -22.70
N LYS A 189 -15.08 12.63 -23.50
CA LYS A 189 -16.14 11.66 -23.21
C LYS A 189 -15.64 10.21 -23.36
N PRO A 190 -16.26 9.21 -22.68
CA PRO A 190 -15.91 7.81 -22.89
C PRO A 190 -16.08 7.37 -24.35
N ILE A 191 -15.00 6.85 -24.94
CA ILE A 191 -14.97 6.37 -26.33
C ILE A 191 -14.28 5.00 -26.41
N ALA A 192 -14.81 4.10 -27.23
CA ALA A 192 -14.35 2.72 -27.34
C ALA A 192 -14.41 2.22 -28.79
N ALA A 193 -13.34 1.54 -29.24
CA ALA A 193 -13.24 0.97 -30.57
C ALA A 193 -13.35 -0.57 -30.56
N SER A 194 -13.76 -1.14 -31.70
CA SER A 194 -13.71 -2.59 -31.95
C SER A 194 -12.30 -3.18 -31.89
N SER A 195 -11.29 -2.37 -32.20
CA SER A 195 -9.87 -2.71 -32.21
C SER A 195 -9.04 -1.42 -32.33
N SER A 196 -7.75 -1.50 -32.03
CA SER A 196 -6.78 -0.40 -32.20
C SER A 196 -5.45 -0.96 -32.74
N THR A 197 -4.73 -0.17 -33.53
CA THR A 197 -3.41 -0.51 -34.09
C THR A 197 -2.31 0.29 -33.39
N PHE A 198 -1.26 -0.39 -32.90
CA PHE A 198 -0.20 0.20 -32.07
C PHE A 198 -0.73 1.11 -30.95
N THR A 199 -0.30 2.37 -30.91
CA THR A 199 -0.72 3.39 -29.92
C THR A 199 -1.87 4.27 -30.44
N TYR A 200 -2.45 3.96 -31.59
CA TYR A 200 -3.57 4.69 -32.19
C TYR A 200 -4.90 4.25 -31.57
N VAL A 201 -5.06 4.55 -30.28
CA VAL A 201 -6.19 4.13 -29.43
C VAL A 201 -7.40 5.05 -29.56
N ALA A 202 -8.57 4.55 -29.17
CA ALA A 202 -9.86 5.24 -29.35
C ALA A 202 -9.92 6.67 -28.74
N ALA A 203 -9.22 6.92 -27.63
CA ALA A 203 -9.19 8.23 -26.97
C ALA A 203 -8.53 9.34 -27.82
N ASN A 204 -7.63 8.95 -28.74
CA ASN A 204 -7.00 9.83 -29.73
C ASN A 204 -7.98 10.30 -30.84
N ALA A 205 -9.29 10.16 -30.62
CA ALA A 205 -10.34 10.60 -31.55
C ALA A 205 -11.35 11.54 -30.86
N ASN A 206 -11.09 11.97 -29.62
CA ASN A 206 -11.84 13.02 -28.93
C ASN A 206 -11.00 13.75 -27.86
N ASP A 207 -9.68 13.82 -28.04
CA ASP A 207 -8.76 14.60 -27.21
C ASP A 207 -8.65 16.07 -27.68
N ASN A 208 -9.25 16.41 -28.83
CA ASN A 208 -9.16 17.70 -29.50
C ASN A 208 -7.74 18.07 -30.00
N ASP A 209 -6.86 17.08 -30.22
CA ASP A 209 -5.58 17.24 -30.91
C ASP A 209 -5.54 16.43 -32.22
N THR A 210 -5.79 17.10 -33.35
CA THR A 210 -5.75 16.47 -34.67
C THR A 210 -4.37 15.94 -35.10
N ASN A 211 -3.31 16.10 -34.29
CA ASN A 211 -2.04 15.42 -34.53
C ASN A 211 -2.07 13.95 -34.11
N THR A 212 -2.87 13.59 -33.11
CA THR A 212 -3.14 12.20 -32.72
C THR A 212 -4.18 11.58 -33.66
N TYR A 213 -4.38 10.26 -33.57
CA TYR A 213 -5.52 9.57 -34.20
C TYR A 213 -5.75 8.17 -33.61
N TRP A 214 -6.98 7.68 -33.77
CA TRP A 214 -7.33 6.26 -33.69
C TRP A 214 -7.19 5.58 -35.07
N GLU A 215 -6.68 4.35 -35.09
CA GLU A 215 -6.74 3.45 -36.25
C GLU A 215 -7.16 2.05 -35.80
N GLY A 216 -8.17 1.46 -36.47
CA GLY A 216 -8.62 0.10 -36.19
C GLY A 216 -7.63 -1.00 -36.60
N GLY A 217 -7.90 -2.25 -36.20
CA GLY A 217 -7.11 -3.42 -36.60
C GLY A 217 -7.42 -3.96 -38.01
N GLY A 218 -8.52 -3.51 -38.62
CA GLY A 218 -8.96 -3.91 -39.96
C GLY A 218 -10.41 -3.48 -40.24
N ASN A 219 -10.80 -3.40 -41.51
CA ASN A 219 -12.19 -3.09 -41.89
C ASN A 219 -13.08 -4.35 -41.90
N PRO A 220 -14.35 -4.29 -41.45
CA PRO A 220 -15.00 -3.12 -40.85
C PRO A 220 -14.55 -2.89 -39.40
N SER A 221 -14.31 -1.62 -39.06
CA SER A 221 -13.91 -1.17 -37.73
C SER A 221 -14.92 -0.16 -37.19
N THR A 222 -15.37 -0.35 -35.95
CA THR A 222 -16.29 0.57 -35.27
C THR A 222 -15.60 1.42 -34.21
N LEU A 223 -16.08 2.66 -34.03
CA LEU A 223 -15.69 3.60 -32.98
C LEU A 223 -16.96 4.15 -32.31
N THR A 224 -17.08 4.01 -30.99
CA THR A 224 -18.32 4.24 -30.23
C THR A 224 -18.10 5.28 -29.15
N LEU A 225 -18.90 6.34 -29.13
CA LEU A 225 -18.83 7.46 -28.20
C LEU A 225 -20.07 7.46 -27.29
N ASP A 226 -19.87 7.66 -25.98
CA ASP A 226 -20.94 7.82 -24.99
C ASP A 226 -20.95 9.24 -24.42
N LEU A 227 -22.03 9.98 -24.68
CA LEU A 227 -22.20 11.35 -24.21
C LEU A 227 -22.62 11.42 -22.72
N GLY A 228 -22.91 10.27 -22.09
CA GLY A 228 -23.37 10.13 -20.71
C GLY A 228 -24.90 10.15 -20.59
N ALA A 229 -25.55 11.13 -21.21
CA ALA A 229 -27.00 11.29 -21.24
C ALA A 229 -27.49 11.70 -22.64
N ASN A 230 -28.81 11.72 -22.87
CA ASN A 230 -29.40 12.17 -24.12
C ASN A 230 -28.96 13.60 -24.49
N HIS A 231 -28.50 13.78 -25.73
CA HIS A 231 -28.25 15.07 -26.36
C HIS A 231 -29.02 15.16 -27.68
N ASN A 232 -29.57 16.34 -27.97
CA ASN A 232 -30.22 16.67 -29.23
C ASN A 232 -29.14 17.20 -30.18
N ILE A 233 -28.65 16.33 -31.07
CA ILE A 233 -27.55 16.64 -31.98
C ILE A 233 -28.07 17.13 -33.34
N THR A 234 -27.23 17.92 -34.02
CA THR A 234 -27.50 18.54 -35.32
C THR A 234 -26.47 18.20 -36.39
N SER A 235 -25.24 17.86 -35.97
CA SER A 235 -24.20 17.33 -36.84
C SER A 235 -23.12 16.59 -36.05
N ILE A 236 -22.31 15.82 -36.78
CA ILE A 236 -20.99 15.39 -36.35
C ILE A 236 -19.94 15.91 -37.35
N VAL A 237 -18.71 16.14 -36.91
CA VAL A 237 -17.57 16.44 -37.79
C VAL A 237 -16.48 15.43 -37.54
N LEU A 238 -16.08 14.73 -38.60
CA LEU A 238 -15.02 13.75 -38.59
C LEU A 238 -13.78 14.37 -39.21
N LYS A 239 -12.61 14.21 -38.57
CA LYS A 239 -11.33 14.67 -39.12
C LYS A 239 -10.30 13.55 -39.19
N LEU A 240 -9.35 13.70 -40.09
CA LEU A 240 -8.05 13.02 -40.07
C LEU A 240 -6.95 14.04 -39.75
N ASN A 241 -5.74 13.55 -39.49
CA ASN A 241 -4.59 14.42 -39.25
C ASN A 241 -4.33 15.33 -40.48
N PRO A 242 -4.13 16.64 -40.30
CA PRO A 242 -4.06 17.61 -41.39
C PRO A 242 -2.69 17.69 -42.10
N ASP A 243 -1.67 16.97 -41.63
CA ASP A 243 -0.33 16.96 -42.24
C ASP A 243 -0.41 16.51 -43.72
N PRO A 244 0.19 17.26 -44.68
CA PRO A 244 0.24 16.89 -46.09
C PRO A 244 0.81 15.50 -46.42
N ILE A 245 1.50 14.81 -45.50
CA ILE A 245 1.88 13.40 -45.63
C ILE A 245 0.66 12.46 -45.71
N TRP A 246 -0.49 12.87 -45.16
CA TRP A 246 -1.76 12.15 -45.26
C TRP A 246 -2.41 12.34 -46.62
N SER A 247 -2.04 11.51 -47.61
CA SER A 247 -2.68 11.53 -48.93
C SER A 247 -4.22 11.50 -48.84
N THR A 248 -4.87 12.28 -49.72
CA THR A 248 -6.32 12.33 -49.91
C THR A 248 -6.91 10.93 -49.97
N ARG A 249 -7.91 10.64 -49.13
CA ARG A 249 -8.47 9.29 -48.99
C ARG A 249 -9.98 9.30 -48.76
N THR A 250 -10.63 8.23 -49.18
CA THR A 250 -12.07 8.04 -49.02
C THR A 250 -12.33 6.94 -48.01
N GLN A 251 -13.22 7.18 -47.05
CA GLN A 251 -13.71 6.17 -46.11
C GLN A 251 -15.20 5.94 -46.29
N THR A 252 -15.66 4.68 -46.25
CA THR A 252 -17.09 4.37 -46.30
C THR A 252 -17.63 4.24 -44.88
N ILE A 253 -18.37 5.26 -44.43
CA ILE A 253 -18.79 5.44 -43.03
C ILE A 253 -20.32 5.36 -42.95
N GLN A 254 -20.80 4.59 -41.98
CA GLN A 254 -22.18 4.61 -41.49
C GLN A 254 -22.20 5.24 -40.10
N VAL A 255 -23.22 6.06 -39.81
CA VAL A 255 -23.44 6.64 -38.46
C VAL A 255 -24.65 5.97 -37.83
N LEU A 256 -24.40 5.35 -36.68
CA LEU A 256 -25.40 4.70 -35.85
C LEU A 256 -25.57 5.46 -34.53
N GLY A 257 -26.71 5.32 -33.87
CA GLY A 257 -26.90 5.83 -32.52
C GLY A 257 -28.14 5.30 -31.80
N HIS A 258 -28.22 5.55 -30.50
CA HIS A 258 -29.38 5.21 -29.66
C HIS A 258 -29.54 6.19 -28.48
N SER A 259 -30.75 6.29 -27.94
CA SER A 259 -31.06 7.15 -26.78
C SER A 259 -30.66 6.49 -25.45
N GLN A 260 -30.75 7.21 -24.34
CA GLN A 260 -30.53 6.68 -22.99
C GLN A 260 -31.55 5.61 -22.58
N ASP A 261 -32.70 5.59 -23.26
CA ASP A 261 -33.87 4.72 -23.03
C ASP A 261 -33.81 3.41 -23.82
N THR A 262 -32.76 3.23 -24.65
CA THR A 262 -32.58 2.10 -25.57
C THR A 262 -31.14 1.60 -25.52
N ALA A 263 -30.93 0.33 -25.90
CA ALA A 263 -29.60 -0.31 -25.87
C ALA A 263 -29.14 -0.87 -27.23
N SER A 264 -29.95 -0.69 -28.28
CA SER A 264 -29.67 -1.20 -29.64
C SER A 264 -29.42 -0.04 -30.59
N PHE A 265 -28.30 -0.06 -31.29
CA PHE A 265 -27.93 0.95 -32.27
C PHE A 265 -28.89 0.97 -33.46
N SER A 266 -29.43 2.15 -33.75
CA SER A 266 -30.26 2.45 -34.92
C SER A 266 -29.48 3.19 -36.00
N ASN A 267 -29.90 3.08 -37.26
CA ASN A 267 -29.22 3.74 -38.39
C ASN A 267 -29.64 5.21 -38.51
N LEU A 268 -28.72 6.13 -38.19
CA LEU A 268 -28.95 7.58 -38.32
C LEU A 268 -28.53 8.09 -39.70
N VAL A 269 -27.37 7.64 -40.20
CA VAL A 269 -26.89 7.91 -41.56
C VAL A 269 -26.38 6.61 -42.17
N SER A 270 -26.99 6.20 -43.28
CA SER A 270 -26.63 4.98 -43.99
C SER A 270 -25.20 5.04 -44.56
N ALA A 271 -24.58 3.87 -44.72
CA ALA A 271 -23.20 3.74 -45.17
C ALA A 271 -22.96 4.46 -46.52
N GLN A 272 -22.08 5.46 -46.53
CA GLN A 272 -21.68 6.18 -47.74
C GLN A 272 -20.22 6.63 -47.72
N ALA A 273 -19.69 6.95 -48.89
CA ALA A 273 -18.29 7.29 -49.10
C ALA A 273 -18.02 8.78 -48.84
N TYR A 274 -17.11 9.06 -47.90
CA TYR A 274 -16.68 10.41 -47.53
C TYR A 274 -15.19 10.60 -47.86
N THR A 275 -14.85 11.68 -48.57
CA THR A 275 -13.48 11.97 -48.99
C THR A 275 -12.85 13.03 -48.09
N PHE A 276 -11.75 12.67 -47.45
CA PHE A 276 -10.90 13.51 -46.63
C PHE A 276 -9.73 14.00 -47.48
N ASN A 277 -9.51 15.32 -47.52
CA ASN A 277 -8.48 15.95 -48.34
C ASN A 277 -7.68 16.97 -47.52
N PRO A 278 -6.33 16.89 -47.45
CA PRO A 278 -5.51 17.86 -46.71
C PRO A 278 -5.70 19.31 -47.17
N SER A 279 -5.94 19.52 -48.47
CA SER A 279 -6.15 20.88 -49.01
C SER A 279 -7.48 21.51 -48.56
N THR A 280 -8.33 20.75 -47.85
CA THR A 280 -9.55 21.23 -47.18
C THR A 280 -9.53 20.85 -45.69
N GLY A 281 -8.34 20.76 -45.08
CA GLY A 281 -8.16 20.52 -43.64
C GLY A 281 -8.51 19.10 -43.17
N ASN A 282 -8.57 18.11 -44.08
CA ASN A 282 -8.87 16.70 -43.77
C ASN A 282 -10.14 16.51 -42.90
N SER A 283 -11.16 17.35 -43.11
CA SER A 283 -12.38 17.43 -42.30
C SER A 283 -13.65 17.15 -43.13
N VAL A 284 -14.62 16.46 -42.53
CA VAL A 284 -15.92 16.10 -43.13
C VAL A 284 -17.05 16.35 -42.13
N THR A 285 -17.97 17.26 -42.46
CA THR A 285 -19.20 17.48 -41.69
C THR A 285 -20.32 16.57 -42.17
N ILE A 286 -20.97 15.87 -41.24
CA ILE A 286 -22.15 15.04 -41.48
C ILE A 286 -23.33 15.64 -40.72
N PRO A 287 -24.24 16.39 -41.38
CA PRO A 287 -25.45 16.91 -40.74
C PRO A 287 -26.43 15.78 -40.47
N LEU A 288 -26.91 15.66 -39.24
CA LEU A 288 -27.91 14.67 -38.83
C LEU A 288 -28.63 15.13 -37.55
N THR A 289 -29.95 14.98 -37.51
CA THR A 289 -30.77 15.36 -36.34
C THR A 289 -31.24 14.13 -35.61
N ALA A 290 -30.84 13.98 -34.34
CA ALA A 290 -31.21 12.85 -33.50
C ALA A 290 -31.14 13.21 -32.00
N THR A 291 -31.87 12.47 -31.16
CA THR A 291 -31.66 12.45 -29.70
C THR A 291 -30.91 11.18 -29.35
N VAL A 292 -29.67 11.32 -28.85
CA VAL A 292 -28.77 10.18 -28.59
C VAL A 292 -28.04 10.30 -27.26
N LYS A 293 -27.84 9.17 -26.58
CA LYS A 293 -26.79 9.00 -25.56
C LYS A 293 -25.50 8.48 -26.20
N ARG A 294 -25.61 7.51 -27.12
CA ARG A 294 -24.45 6.92 -27.80
C ARG A 294 -24.50 7.09 -29.30
N LEU A 295 -23.33 7.32 -29.88
CA LEU A 295 -23.07 7.30 -31.32
C LEU A 295 -22.03 6.21 -31.64
N GLN A 296 -22.15 5.61 -32.81
CA GLN A 296 -21.14 4.68 -33.33
C GLN A 296 -20.88 4.96 -34.81
N LEU A 297 -19.62 5.18 -35.15
CA LEU A 297 -19.14 5.08 -36.53
C LEU A 297 -18.91 3.61 -36.84
N ASN A 298 -19.43 3.15 -37.98
CA ASN A 298 -19.07 1.86 -38.58
C ASN A 298 -18.37 2.14 -39.92
N ILE A 299 -17.04 1.98 -39.94
CA ILE A 299 -16.20 2.26 -41.10
C ILE A 299 -15.90 0.93 -41.79
N SER A 300 -16.27 0.82 -43.05
CA SER A 300 -16.25 -0.44 -43.82
C SER A 300 -15.19 -0.50 -44.93
N SER A 301 -14.57 0.63 -45.26
CA SER A 301 -13.38 0.71 -46.12
C SER A 301 -12.66 2.04 -45.90
N ASN A 302 -11.37 2.06 -46.18
CA ASN A 302 -10.51 3.25 -46.24
C ASN A 302 -9.55 3.06 -47.43
N THR A 303 -9.36 4.09 -48.27
CA THR A 303 -8.44 4.01 -49.43
C THR A 303 -6.99 4.37 -49.10
N GLY A 304 -6.71 4.87 -47.88
CA GLY A 304 -5.37 5.30 -47.46
C GLY A 304 -4.72 4.47 -46.36
N ALA A 305 -5.42 3.49 -45.78
CA ALA A 305 -4.94 2.61 -44.71
C ALA A 305 -5.79 1.32 -44.67
N PRO A 306 -5.33 0.21 -44.05
CA PRO A 306 -6.06 -1.06 -44.02
C PRO A 306 -7.34 -1.05 -43.18
N ALA A 307 -7.47 -0.10 -42.24
CA ALA A 307 -8.58 0.04 -41.30
C ALA A 307 -9.22 1.43 -41.36
N GLY A 308 -10.33 1.63 -40.64
CA GLY A 308 -10.87 2.96 -40.37
C GLY A 308 -9.90 3.79 -39.52
N GLN A 309 -9.80 5.08 -39.83
CA GLN A 309 -8.97 6.06 -39.12
C GLN A 309 -9.82 7.28 -38.76
N ILE A 310 -9.65 7.84 -37.55
CA ILE A 310 -10.26 9.11 -37.13
C ILE A 310 -9.28 9.84 -36.19
N ALA A 311 -8.99 11.11 -36.48
CA ALA A 311 -8.24 12.01 -35.59
C ALA A 311 -9.16 12.80 -34.66
N GLU A 312 -10.38 13.14 -35.09
CA GLU A 312 -11.39 13.78 -34.25
C GLU A 312 -12.79 13.33 -34.66
N PHE A 313 -13.58 12.88 -33.69
CA PHE A 313 -15.00 12.54 -33.79
C PHE A 313 -15.80 13.60 -33.02
N GLN A 314 -15.94 14.78 -33.62
CA GLN A 314 -16.61 15.91 -33.00
C GLN A 314 -18.13 15.79 -33.13
N VAL A 315 -18.87 16.18 -32.10
CA VAL A 315 -20.34 16.09 -32.05
C VAL A 315 -20.92 17.43 -31.63
N PHE A 316 -21.97 17.89 -32.31
CA PHE A 316 -22.57 19.20 -32.11
C PHE A 316 -24.08 19.10 -31.84
N GLY A 317 -24.50 19.70 -30.73
CA GLY A 317 -25.87 19.61 -30.23
C GLY A 317 -26.03 20.31 -28.88
N THR A 318 -27.20 20.14 -28.27
CA THR A 318 -27.49 20.59 -26.90
C THR A 318 -27.87 19.40 -26.01
N PRO A 319 -27.63 19.46 -24.69
CA PRO A 319 -28.17 18.47 -23.77
C PRO A 319 -29.70 18.37 -23.89
N ALA A 320 -30.25 17.16 -23.85
CA ALA A 320 -31.69 16.97 -23.72
C ALA A 320 -32.13 17.24 -22.27
N SER A 321 -33.44 17.29 -22.07
CA SER A 321 -34.00 17.55 -20.74
C SER A 321 -33.80 16.36 -19.80
N ASN A 322 -33.08 16.58 -18.70
CA ASN A 322 -32.80 15.60 -17.64
C ASN A 322 -32.77 16.34 -16.28
N PRO A 323 -32.95 15.63 -15.15
CA PRO A 323 -32.69 16.19 -13.82
C PRO A 323 -31.20 16.45 -13.60
N ASP A 324 -30.88 17.20 -12.54
CA ASP A 324 -29.53 17.41 -12.04
C ASP A 324 -29.67 17.63 -10.53
N LEU A 325 -29.42 16.58 -9.75
CA LEU A 325 -29.50 16.62 -8.29
C LEU A 325 -28.21 17.20 -7.68
N THR A 326 -28.36 17.81 -6.52
CA THR A 326 -27.24 18.29 -5.71
C THR A 326 -27.67 18.48 -4.27
N ILE A 327 -26.70 18.41 -3.34
CA ILE A 327 -26.91 18.75 -1.93
C ILE A 327 -26.38 20.17 -1.70
N THR A 328 -27.25 21.08 -1.28
CA THR A 328 -26.95 22.51 -1.12
C THR A 328 -26.59 22.92 0.31
N ASP A 329 -26.91 22.09 1.31
CA ASP A 329 -26.61 22.32 2.72
C ASP A 329 -26.64 20.99 3.51
N LEU A 330 -25.90 20.92 4.61
CA LEU A 330 -25.77 19.75 5.48
C LEU A 330 -25.59 20.17 6.95
N THR A 331 -26.64 19.99 7.75
CA THR A 331 -26.73 20.48 9.14
C THR A 331 -27.07 19.36 10.13
N TRP A 332 -26.95 19.63 11.43
CA TRP A 332 -27.30 18.67 12.49
C TRP A 332 -28.02 19.33 13.67
N SER A 333 -28.77 18.52 14.41
CA SER A 333 -29.47 18.91 15.64
C SER A 333 -29.28 17.85 16.74
N PRO A 334 -29.03 18.23 18.01
CA PRO A 334 -28.80 19.61 18.48
C PRO A 334 -27.49 20.18 17.94
N SER A 335 -27.34 21.50 17.92
CA SER A 335 -26.17 22.20 17.34
C SER A 335 -24.87 21.98 18.12
N SER A 336 -24.98 21.75 19.44
CA SER A 336 -23.88 21.49 20.37
C SER A 336 -24.15 20.19 21.14
N PRO A 337 -24.04 19.02 20.47
CA PRO A 337 -24.33 17.74 21.10
C PRO A 337 -23.24 17.31 22.08
N ASN A 338 -23.61 16.39 22.97
CA ASN A 338 -22.71 15.64 23.84
C ASN A 338 -22.99 14.13 23.70
N GLU A 339 -22.25 13.29 24.43
CA GLU A 339 -22.33 11.82 24.30
C GLU A 339 -23.70 11.20 24.61
N SER A 340 -24.57 11.91 25.33
CA SER A 340 -25.97 11.49 25.59
C SER A 340 -26.99 12.16 24.66
N SER A 341 -26.55 13.01 23.72
CA SER A 341 -27.42 13.64 22.72
C SER A 341 -27.71 12.71 21.55
N THR A 342 -28.99 12.47 21.26
CA THR A 342 -29.40 11.85 19.98
C THR A 342 -29.26 12.88 18.87
N ILE A 343 -28.45 12.57 17.85
CA ILE A 343 -28.09 13.49 16.77
C ILE A 343 -28.92 13.19 15.52
N THR A 344 -29.55 14.21 14.95
CA THR A 344 -30.22 14.14 13.64
C THR A 344 -29.42 14.94 12.61
N LEU A 345 -28.99 14.30 11.54
CA LEU A 345 -28.35 14.91 10.37
C LEU A 345 -29.42 15.29 9.34
N ASN A 346 -29.25 16.40 8.63
CA ASN A 346 -30.20 16.91 7.64
C ASN A 346 -29.46 17.39 6.39
N ALA A 347 -29.76 16.81 5.23
CA ALA A 347 -29.23 17.22 3.93
C ALA A 347 -30.32 17.91 3.10
N ALA A 348 -30.04 19.11 2.59
CA ALA A 348 -30.93 19.81 1.68
C ALA A 348 -30.63 19.40 0.23
N VAL A 349 -31.47 18.53 -0.34
CA VAL A 349 -31.39 18.11 -1.74
C VAL A 349 -32.11 19.14 -2.62
N LYS A 350 -31.55 19.44 -3.79
CA LYS A 350 -32.18 20.25 -4.83
C LYS A 350 -32.02 19.58 -6.20
N ASN A 351 -33.07 19.62 -7.02
CA ASN A 351 -32.96 19.40 -8.46
C ASN A 351 -32.72 20.77 -9.13
N ILE A 352 -31.51 21.03 -9.61
CA ILE A 352 -31.15 22.22 -10.39
C ILE A 352 -31.37 22.02 -11.90
N GLY A 353 -31.64 20.80 -12.34
CA GLY A 353 -31.84 20.41 -13.73
C GLY A 353 -33.18 20.88 -14.31
N ASN A 354 -33.34 20.66 -15.61
CA ASN A 354 -34.49 21.16 -16.38
C ASN A 354 -35.60 20.11 -16.64
N ALA A 355 -35.45 18.89 -16.13
CA ALA A 355 -36.52 17.89 -16.02
C ALA A 355 -36.75 17.48 -14.55
N GLY A 356 -37.87 16.80 -14.28
CA GLY A 356 -38.14 16.22 -12.97
C GLY A 356 -37.35 14.93 -12.73
N SER A 357 -36.80 14.78 -11.53
CA SER A 357 -36.17 13.54 -11.07
C SER A 357 -37.22 12.59 -10.47
N ALA A 358 -36.96 11.28 -10.52
CA ALA A 358 -37.72 10.28 -9.77
C ALA A 358 -37.33 10.31 -8.27
N ALA A 359 -37.93 9.43 -7.47
CA ALA A 359 -37.50 9.26 -6.07
C ALA A 359 -36.19 8.48 -6.01
N THR A 360 -35.29 8.87 -5.12
CA THR A 360 -33.97 8.24 -4.90
C THR A 360 -33.58 8.27 -3.41
N MET A 361 -32.33 7.95 -3.07
CA MET A 361 -31.78 7.89 -1.72
C MET A 361 -30.75 9.00 -1.48
N VAL A 362 -30.63 9.41 -0.22
CA VAL A 362 -29.51 10.20 0.31
C VAL A 362 -28.76 9.36 1.34
N ASN A 363 -27.48 9.12 1.10
CA ASN A 363 -26.57 8.43 2.00
C ASN A 363 -25.83 9.47 2.87
N PHE A 364 -25.76 9.23 4.18
CA PHE A 364 -25.07 10.11 5.13
C PHE A 364 -23.79 9.46 5.65
N TYR A 365 -22.77 10.29 5.89
CA TYR A 365 -21.42 9.89 6.26
C TYR A 365 -20.92 10.65 7.48
N LEU A 366 -20.24 9.95 8.40
CA LEU A 366 -19.39 10.55 9.42
C LEU A 366 -17.98 9.97 9.29
N ASN A 367 -16.95 10.80 9.13
CA ASN A 367 -15.56 10.36 8.92
C ASN A 367 -15.40 9.33 7.78
N ASN A 368 -16.14 9.54 6.69
CA ASN A 368 -16.26 8.64 5.52
C ASN A 368 -16.92 7.27 5.77
N GLU A 369 -17.36 6.96 6.99
CA GLU A 369 -18.20 5.79 7.28
C GLU A 369 -19.69 6.11 7.02
N GLN A 370 -20.41 5.24 6.31
CA GLN A 370 -21.82 5.43 6.01
C GLN A 370 -22.68 5.15 7.26
N VAL A 371 -23.31 6.19 7.82
CA VAL A 371 -24.11 6.08 9.05
C VAL A 371 -25.61 5.84 8.82
N GLY A 372 -26.06 5.89 7.56
CA GLY A 372 -27.43 5.55 7.18
C GLY A 372 -27.86 6.15 5.85
N SER A 373 -29.07 5.80 5.41
CA SER A 373 -29.63 6.22 4.12
C SER A 373 -31.11 6.60 4.28
N VAL A 374 -31.55 7.66 3.60
CA VAL A 374 -32.90 8.25 3.71
C VAL A 374 -33.49 8.46 2.31
N PRO A 375 -34.73 8.06 2.03
CA PRO A 375 -35.35 8.32 0.74
C PRO A 375 -35.71 9.80 0.56
N VAL A 376 -35.47 10.34 -0.64
CA VAL A 376 -35.99 11.62 -1.11
C VAL A 376 -37.03 11.37 -2.21
N ALA A 377 -38.18 12.04 -2.11
CA ALA A 377 -39.26 11.91 -3.08
C ALA A 377 -38.90 12.56 -4.43
N ALA A 378 -39.66 12.24 -5.48
CA ALA A 378 -39.48 12.81 -6.81
C ALA A 378 -39.50 14.35 -6.80
N LEU A 379 -38.45 14.97 -7.35
CA LEU A 379 -38.24 16.42 -7.35
C LEU A 379 -38.47 17.00 -8.76
N ALA A 380 -39.45 17.90 -8.89
CA ALA A 380 -39.62 18.72 -10.09
C ALA A 380 -38.38 19.62 -10.33
N ALA A 381 -38.18 20.05 -11.57
CA ALA A 381 -37.12 20.99 -11.95
C ALA A 381 -37.15 22.24 -11.04
N GLY A 382 -36.00 22.59 -10.46
CA GLY A 382 -35.84 23.71 -9.52
C GLY A 382 -36.28 23.45 -8.07
N ALA A 383 -36.91 22.30 -7.76
CA ALA A 383 -37.45 22.00 -6.43
C ALA A 383 -36.39 21.46 -5.45
N SER A 384 -36.67 21.59 -4.15
CA SER A 384 -35.83 21.09 -3.05
C SER A 384 -36.63 20.30 -2.02
N ALA A 385 -35.95 19.38 -1.33
CA ALA A 385 -36.46 18.65 -0.17
C ALA A 385 -35.34 18.35 0.84
N THR A 386 -35.67 18.27 2.12
CA THR A 386 -34.72 17.88 3.17
C THR A 386 -34.83 16.40 3.46
N ALA A 387 -33.73 15.67 3.35
CA ALA A 387 -33.59 14.32 3.89
C ALA A 387 -33.05 14.41 5.33
N SER A 388 -33.64 13.69 6.27
CA SER A 388 -33.27 13.73 7.70
C SER A 388 -32.99 12.32 8.24
N LEU A 389 -31.79 12.10 8.79
CA LEU A 389 -31.36 10.85 9.38
C LEU A 389 -31.14 11.02 10.89
N ASN A 390 -31.81 10.19 11.71
CA ASN A 390 -31.40 10.01 13.11
C ASN A 390 -30.14 9.13 13.13
N ALA A 391 -28.99 9.69 13.48
CA ALA A 391 -27.69 9.02 13.53
C ALA A 391 -27.40 8.38 14.91
N GLY A 392 -28.32 8.46 15.86
CA GLY A 392 -28.15 7.99 17.24
C GLY A 392 -27.28 8.92 18.09
N THR A 393 -26.78 8.40 19.21
CA THR A 393 -25.68 9.03 19.97
C THR A 393 -24.34 8.79 19.28
N LYS A 394 -23.32 9.57 19.66
CA LYS A 394 -21.92 9.42 19.23
C LYS A 394 -20.99 9.68 20.42
N THR A 395 -19.80 9.09 20.42
CA THR A 395 -18.76 9.36 21.42
C THR A 395 -18.17 10.76 21.24
N ALA A 396 -17.51 11.29 22.27
CA ALA A 396 -16.91 12.62 22.22
C ALA A 396 -15.81 12.72 21.16
N GLY A 397 -15.83 13.78 20.36
CA GLY A 397 -14.89 13.95 19.25
C GLY A 397 -15.42 14.85 18.14
N ASN A 398 -14.63 14.96 17.07
CA ASN A 398 -14.95 15.71 15.86
C ASN A 398 -15.25 14.73 14.73
N TYR A 399 -16.36 14.92 14.03
CA TYR A 399 -16.76 14.09 12.90
C TYR A 399 -16.90 14.95 11.64
N ALA A 400 -16.17 14.62 10.58
CA ALA A 400 -16.40 15.18 9.26
C ALA A 400 -17.76 14.67 8.73
N VAL A 401 -18.70 15.57 8.49
CA VAL A 401 -20.07 15.21 8.06
C VAL A 401 -20.17 15.31 6.54
N GLY A 402 -20.54 14.21 5.89
CA GLY A 402 -20.80 14.16 4.45
C GLY A 402 -22.19 13.63 4.14
N ALA A 403 -22.70 13.95 2.95
CA ALA A 403 -23.91 13.36 2.40
C ALA A 403 -23.80 13.27 0.88
N LYS A 404 -24.48 12.28 0.30
CA LYS A 404 -24.53 12.04 -1.15
C LYS A 404 -25.96 11.69 -1.56
N VAL A 405 -26.46 12.29 -2.64
CA VAL A 405 -27.74 11.92 -3.25
C VAL A 405 -27.49 11.05 -4.49
N ASP A 406 -28.36 10.09 -4.76
CA ASP A 406 -28.29 9.13 -5.88
C ASP A 406 -26.91 8.49 -6.12
N GLU A 407 -26.19 8.10 -5.07
CA GLU A 407 -24.84 7.50 -5.17
C GLU A 407 -24.79 6.16 -5.94
N SER A 408 -25.95 5.58 -6.26
CA SER A 408 -26.09 4.45 -7.18
C SER A 408 -26.12 4.84 -8.66
N ASN A 409 -26.18 6.13 -8.99
CA ASN A 409 -26.37 6.71 -10.32
C ASN A 409 -27.54 6.01 -11.05
N ALA A 410 -28.69 5.96 -10.36
CA ALA A 410 -29.91 5.29 -10.80
C ALA A 410 -30.87 6.25 -11.53
N ILE A 411 -30.73 7.55 -11.28
CA ILE A 411 -31.21 8.65 -12.11
C ILE A 411 -30.15 8.91 -13.19
N ILE A 412 -30.57 9.34 -14.39
CA ILE A 412 -29.64 9.81 -15.44
C ILE A 412 -29.64 11.33 -15.40
N GLU A 413 -28.53 11.93 -15.01
CA GLU A 413 -28.47 13.34 -14.65
C GLU A 413 -27.79 14.19 -15.76
N GLN A 414 -27.90 15.51 -15.67
CA GLN A 414 -27.09 16.42 -16.51
C GLN A 414 -25.65 16.52 -15.99
N ASN A 415 -25.46 16.32 -14.68
CA ASN A 415 -24.18 16.22 -14.02
C ASN A 415 -24.27 15.18 -12.89
N GLU A 416 -23.25 14.32 -12.78
CA GLU A 416 -23.15 13.27 -11.77
C GLU A 416 -22.16 13.66 -10.66
N THR A 417 -21.36 14.72 -10.85
CA THR A 417 -20.20 15.03 -9.97
C THR A 417 -20.53 15.98 -8.81
N ASN A 418 -21.73 16.57 -8.80
CA ASN A 418 -22.25 17.51 -7.80
C ASN A 418 -23.24 16.86 -6.81
N ASN A 419 -23.39 15.53 -6.89
CA ASN A 419 -24.24 14.72 -6.01
C ASN A 419 -23.66 14.51 -4.60
N SER A 420 -22.41 14.91 -4.34
CA SER A 420 -21.73 14.78 -3.04
C SER A 420 -21.47 16.13 -2.37
N TYR A 421 -21.74 16.24 -1.07
CA TYR A 421 -21.47 17.43 -0.25
C TYR A 421 -20.83 17.06 1.09
N THR A 422 -19.84 17.85 1.52
CA THR A 422 -19.16 17.70 2.81
C THR A 422 -19.24 19.02 3.57
N SER A 423 -19.67 18.98 4.83
CA SER A 423 -19.73 20.18 5.67
C SER A 423 -18.34 20.74 5.95
N ALA A 424 -18.16 22.05 5.75
CA ALA A 424 -16.92 22.76 6.05
C ALA A 424 -16.62 22.84 7.57
N SER A 425 -17.60 22.55 8.43
CA SER A 425 -17.42 22.41 9.88
C SER A 425 -17.64 20.96 10.30
N PRO A 426 -16.82 20.39 11.20
CA PRO A 426 -17.12 19.09 11.78
C PRO A 426 -18.30 19.17 12.75
N LEU A 427 -19.04 18.07 12.86
CA LEU A 427 -19.91 17.78 13.98
C LEU A 427 -19.02 17.58 15.22
N VAL A 428 -19.08 18.51 16.18
CA VAL A 428 -18.35 18.44 17.44
C VAL A 428 -19.26 17.88 18.52
N VAL A 429 -18.89 16.73 19.09
CA VAL A 429 -19.61 16.08 20.20
C VAL A 429 -18.80 16.24 21.47
N ALA A 430 -19.35 16.95 22.45
CA ALA A 430 -18.69 17.19 23.74
C ALA A 430 -18.73 15.96 24.67
N GLN A 431 -17.71 15.79 25.50
CA GLN A 431 -17.73 14.80 26.58
C GLN A 431 -18.85 15.12 27.57
N ALA A 432 -19.66 14.12 27.91
CA ALA A 432 -20.67 14.24 28.94
C ALA A 432 -20.07 13.93 30.33
N ALA A 433 -20.59 14.54 31.39
CA ALA A 433 -20.08 14.35 32.74
C ALA A 433 -20.31 12.90 33.21
N SER A 434 -19.22 12.14 33.38
CA SER A 434 -19.23 10.70 33.63
C SER A 434 -17.99 10.27 34.43
N SER A 435 -18.10 9.24 35.26
CA SER A 435 -16.96 8.35 35.56
C SER A 435 -16.67 7.46 34.33
N ASP A 436 -15.47 6.88 34.25
CA ASP A 436 -15.00 6.09 33.11
C ASP A 436 -13.94 5.11 33.65
N PHE A 437 -14.29 3.84 33.85
CA PHE A 437 -13.49 2.85 34.57
C PHE A 437 -12.72 1.91 33.65
N VAL A 438 -11.39 2.01 33.67
CA VAL A 438 -10.50 1.06 33.00
C VAL A 438 -9.70 0.22 34.00
N GLY A 439 -9.53 -1.07 33.68
CA GLY A 439 -8.87 -2.06 34.53
C GLY A 439 -7.69 -2.73 33.85
N THR A 440 -6.47 -2.46 34.29
CA THR A 440 -5.27 -3.13 33.77
C THR A 440 -4.87 -4.26 34.72
N VAL A 441 -4.94 -5.51 34.25
CA VAL A 441 -4.54 -6.68 35.05
C VAL A 441 -3.03 -6.91 35.02
N SER A 442 -2.49 -7.33 36.15
CA SER A 442 -1.15 -7.87 36.31
C SER A 442 -1.19 -9.12 37.20
N TRP A 443 -0.11 -9.90 37.18
CA TRP A 443 0.00 -11.16 37.92
C TRP A 443 1.38 -11.35 38.54
N SER A 444 1.44 -12.20 39.56
CA SER A 444 2.68 -12.57 40.25
C SER A 444 2.76 -14.10 40.40
N PRO A 445 3.89 -14.75 40.05
CA PRO A 445 5.08 -14.18 39.42
C PRO A 445 4.81 -13.71 37.98
N GLY A 446 5.47 -12.63 37.54
CA GLY A 446 5.17 -11.96 36.26
C GLY A 446 5.45 -12.81 35.01
N ASN A 447 6.37 -13.78 35.11
CA ASN A 447 6.62 -14.79 34.08
C ASN A 447 6.50 -16.17 34.76
N PRO A 448 5.29 -16.75 34.87
CA PRO A 448 5.09 -17.99 35.61
C PRO A 448 5.55 -19.20 34.80
N ALA A 449 6.23 -20.14 35.46
CA ALA A 449 6.44 -21.49 34.94
C ALA A 449 5.34 -22.44 35.46
N ALA A 450 5.15 -23.60 34.83
CA ALA A 450 4.19 -24.59 35.34
C ALA A 450 4.46 -25.02 36.80
N GLY A 451 3.39 -25.28 37.54
CA GLY A 451 3.41 -25.53 38.98
C GLY A 451 3.50 -24.27 39.85
N ASN A 452 3.76 -23.08 39.28
CA ASN A 452 3.74 -21.82 40.04
C ASN A 452 2.31 -21.50 40.53
N ALA A 453 2.18 -20.97 41.75
CA ALA A 453 0.95 -20.35 42.21
C ALA A 453 0.91 -18.89 41.73
N VAL A 454 -0.05 -18.56 40.86
CA VAL A 454 -0.24 -17.24 40.26
C VAL A 454 -1.34 -16.50 40.99
N SER A 455 -1.06 -15.29 41.47
CA SER A 455 -2.07 -14.33 41.96
C SER A 455 -2.29 -13.20 40.96
N PHE A 456 -3.47 -12.58 40.99
CA PHE A 456 -3.86 -11.49 40.09
C PHE A 456 -4.11 -10.18 40.87
N ASN A 457 -3.78 -9.05 40.24
CA ASN A 457 -4.06 -7.72 40.74
C ASN A 457 -4.58 -6.86 39.57
N VAL A 458 -5.56 -5.99 39.81
CA VAL A 458 -6.08 -5.06 38.79
C VAL A 458 -5.78 -3.62 39.22
N ASN A 459 -5.10 -2.86 38.37
CA ASN A 459 -5.07 -1.41 38.48
C ASN A 459 -6.40 -0.87 37.95
N LEU A 460 -7.30 -0.51 38.86
CA LEU A 460 -8.55 0.18 38.57
C LEU A 460 -8.28 1.68 38.49
N LYS A 461 -8.64 2.32 37.37
CA LYS A 461 -8.48 3.77 37.17
C LYS A 461 -9.80 4.38 36.72
N ASN A 462 -10.17 5.50 37.35
CA ASN A 462 -11.20 6.39 36.81
C ASN A 462 -10.52 7.42 35.90
N GLN A 463 -10.77 7.36 34.59
CA GLN A 463 -10.31 8.36 33.62
C GLN A 463 -11.40 9.37 33.21
N GLY A 464 -12.55 9.30 33.88
CA GLY A 464 -13.71 10.16 33.63
C GLY A 464 -13.54 11.57 34.19
N SER A 465 -14.52 12.43 33.91
CA SER A 465 -14.51 13.84 34.30
C SER A 465 -15.10 14.09 35.69
N ILE A 466 -15.80 13.13 36.28
CA ILE A 466 -16.31 13.18 37.66
C ILE A 466 -15.88 11.94 38.46
N ALA A 467 -15.95 12.03 39.79
CA ALA A 467 -15.68 10.90 40.67
C ALA A 467 -16.71 9.77 40.46
N SER A 468 -16.28 8.53 40.66
CA SER A 468 -17.21 7.40 40.70
C SER A 468 -18.20 7.52 41.86
N ALA A 469 -19.27 6.74 41.86
CA ALA A 469 -20.11 6.63 43.06
C ALA A 469 -19.30 6.04 44.24
N SER A 470 -19.79 6.29 45.46
CA SER A 470 -19.23 5.72 46.69
C SER A 470 -19.91 4.38 46.98
N GLY A 471 -19.16 3.29 46.90
CA GLY A 471 -19.68 1.94 47.11
C GLY A 471 -18.69 0.86 46.69
N SER A 472 -19.19 -0.38 46.58
CA SER A 472 -18.41 -1.51 46.05
C SER A 472 -18.47 -1.53 44.51
N HIS A 473 -17.30 -1.57 43.89
CA HIS A 473 -17.08 -1.68 42.46
C HIS A 473 -16.49 -3.06 42.20
N GLU A 474 -17.31 -3.99 41.71
CA GLU A 474 -16.93 -5.39 41.53
C GLU A 474 -15.99 -5.56 40.33
N ILE A 475 -15.00 -6.44 40.47
CA ILE A 475 -13.97 -6.73 39.46
C ILE A 475 -13.88 -8.24 39.28
N THR A 476 -14.19 -8.71 38.08
CA THR A 476 -14.09 -10.11 37.66
C THR A 476 -12.84 -10.31 36.80
N VAL A 477 -12.05 -11.35 37.09
CA VAL A 477 -10.93 -11.79 36.25
C VAL A 477 -11.18 -13.23 35.80
N VAL A 478 -11.35 -13.43 34.49
CA VAL A 478 -11.59 -14.74 33.86
C VAL A 478 -10.34 -15.19 33.12
N LEU A 479 -9.73 -16.28 33.58
CA LEU A 479 -8.66 -16.96 32.88
C LEU A 479 -9.26 -17.92 31.84
N LYS A 480 -8.94 -17.72 30.56
CA LYS A 480 -9.34 -18.58 29.44
C LYS A 480 -8.13 -19.31 28.86
N ASN A 481 -8.33 -20.52 28.32
CA ASN A 481 -7.30 -21.21 27.53
C ASN A 481 -7.25 -20.70 26.08
N ALA A 482 -6.28 -21.18 25.30
CA ALA A 482 -6.14 -20.87 23.87
C ALA A 482 -7.36 -21.25 22.99
N ALA A 483 -8.27 -22.09 23.47
CA ALA A 483 -9.54 -22.39 22.79
C ALA A 483 -10.69 -21.44 23.19
N GLY A 484 -10.40 -20.36 23.94
CA GLY A 484 -11.37 -19.38 24.42
C GLY A 484 -12.25 -19.84 25.58
N ALA A 485 -12.11 -21.09 26.04
CA ALA A 485 -12.90 -21.63 27.14
C ALA A 485 -12.38 -21.12 28.50
N ALA A 486 -13.31 -20.67 29.36
CA ALA A 486 -12.99 -20.25 30.72
C ALA A 486 -12.50 -21.45 31.57
N ILE A 487 -11.32 -21.30 32.17
CA ILE A 487 -10.68 -22.27 33.05
C ILE A 487 -10.97 -21.94 34.51
N GLN A 488 -10.88 -20.66 34.89
CA GLN A 488 -11.13 -20.21 36.24
C GLN A 488 -11.58 -18.73 36.26
N THR A 489 -12.47 -18.39 37.20
CA THR A 489 -12.93 -17.02 37.43
C THR A 489 -12.59 -16.61 38.86
N PHE A 490 -12.03 -15.41 39.01
CA PHE A 490 -11.71 -14.77 40.27
C PHE A 490 -12.54 -13.50 40.41
N ASN A 491 -13.00 -13.18 41.62
CA ASN A 491 -13.79 -11.99 41.91
C ASN A 491 -13.17 -11.23 43.08
N GLY A 492 -13.01 -9.93 42.94
CA GLY A 492 -12.66 -8.99 44.02
C GLY A 492 -13.43 -7.69 43.83
N SER A 493 -13.24 -6.71 44.70
CA SER A 493 -13.87 -5.39 44.54
C SER A 493 -13.05 -4.27 45.16
N TYR A 494 -13.28 -3.05 44.68
CA TYR A 494 -12.82 -1.82 45.31
C TYR A 494 -13.99 -1.14 46.01
N ASN A 495 -13.84 -0.76 47.28
CA ASN A 495 -14.89 -0.09 48.04
C ASN A 495 -14.49 1.37 48.35
N GLY A 496 -15.20 2.33 47.75
CA GLY A 496 -14.93 3.76 47.89
C GLY A 496 -15.47 4.57 46.69
N ALA A 497 -15.00 5.81 46.57
CA ALA A 497 -15.21 6.66 45.39
C ALA A 497 -13.85 7.07 44.82
N LEU A 498 -13.64 6.85 43.52
CA LEU A 498 -12.37 7.11 42.83
C LEU A 498 -12.48 8.43 42.05
N ALA A 499 -11.60 9.39 42.37
CA ALA A 499 -11.59 10.72 41.77
C ALA A 499 -11.15 10.71 40.28
N PRO A 500 -11.48 11.75 39.48
CA PRO A 500 -10.99 11.92 38.12
C PRO A 500 -9.46 11.75 38.01
N GLY A 501 -9.02 10.88 37.10
CA GLY A 501 -7.62 10.58 36.85
C GLY A 501 -6.95 9.67 37.90
N ALA A 502 -7.61 9.35 39.02
CA ALA A 502 -7.04 8.52 40.07
C ALA A 502 -7.05 7.02 39.74
N SER A 503 -6.11 6.27 40.30
CA SER A 503 -6.02 4.81 40.18
C SER A 503 -5.68 4.13 41.50
N VAL A 504 -6.07 2.86 41.62
CA VAL A 504 -5.85 2.00 42.80
C VAL A 504 -5.53 0.58 42.37
N ASN A 505 -4.58 -0.07 43.04
CA ASN A 505 -4.28 -1.48 42.83
C ASN A 505 -5.17 -2.35 43.73
N VAL A 506 -5.98 -3.20 43.12
CA VAL A 506 -6.92 -4.12 43.78
C VAL A 506 -6.38 -5.54 43.64
N ALA A 507 -5.90 -6.12 44.75
CA ALA A 507 -5.52 -7.52 44.78
C ALA A 507 -6.78 -8.40 44.67
N ILE A 508 -6.81 -9.31 43.71
CA ILE A 508 -7.97 -10.18 43.46
C ILE A 508 -7.82 -11.46 44.30
N PRO A 509 -8.77 -11.80 45.19
CA PRO A 509 -8.68 -12.97 46.05
C PRO A 509 -8.54 -14.31 45.31
N GLY A 510 -7.55 -15.11 45.72
CA GLY A 510 -7.30 -16.46 45.23
C GLY A 510 -5.98 -16.61 44.48
N THR A 511 -5.70 -17.84 44.04
CA THR A 511 -4.58 -18.17 43.16
C THR A 511 -4.96 -19.24 42.15
N TRP A 512 -4.21 -19.32 41.06
CA TRP A 512 -4.24 -20.39 40.07
C TRP A 512 -2.93 -21.19 40.12
N THR A 513 -2.98 -22.52 39.97
CA THR A 513 -1.76 -23.31 39.72
C THR A 513 -1.49 -23.36 38.22
N ALA A 514 -0.43 -22.69 37.79
CA ALA A 514 -0.05 -22.57 36.40
C ALA A 514 0.25 -23.93 35.74
N ALA A 515 -0.16 -24.10 34.48
CA ALA A 515 0.19 -25.23 33.63
C ALA A 515 0.62 -24.72 32.24
N ASN A 516 1.58 -25.39 31.59
CA ASN A 516 2.14 -24.97 30.29
C ASN A 516 1.05 -24.56 29.29
N GLY A 517 1.20 -23.39 28.67
CA GLY A 517 0.33 -22.95 27.59
C GLY A 517 0.17 -21.44 27.50
N ASN A 518 -0.57 -21.01 26.48
CA ASN A 518 -1.03 -19.63 26.32
C ASN A 518 -2.47 -19.48 26.81
N TYR A 519 -2.71 -18.41 27.57
CA TYR A 519 -3.97 -18.09 28.22
C TYR A 519 -4.36 -16.64 27.94
N THR A 520 -5.66 -16.38 27.94
CA THR A 520 -6.23 -15.05 27.78
C THR A 520 -6.89 -14.65 29.09
N VAL A 521 -6.36 -13.61 29.73
CA VAL A 521 -6.88 -13.04 30.99
C VAL A 521 -7.84 -11.91 30.63
N VAL A 522 -9.14 -12.14 30.78
CA VAL A 522 -10.17 -11.12 30.58
C VAL A 522 -10.52 -10.50 31.92
N THR A 523 -10.47 -9.19 32.03
CA THR A 523 -10.84 -8.45 33.26
C THR A 523 -12.03 -7.58 32.96
N THR A 524 -13.08 -7.66 33.78
CA THR A 524 -14.30 -6.85 33.65
C THR A 524 -14.61 -6.16 34.98
N ILE A 525 -14.77 -4.85 34.94
CA ILE A 525 -15.24 -4.01 36.06
C ILE A 525 -16.75 -3.80 35.91
N ALA A 526 -17.50 -3.88 37.01
CA ALA A 526 -18.92 -3.55 37.01
C ALA A 526 -19.14 -2.05 36.72
N ALA A 527 -20.17 -1.73 35.94
CA ALA A 527 -20.50 -0.34 35.60
C ALA A 527 -20.82 0.48 36.86
N ASP A 528 -20.24 1.68 36.95
CA ASP A 528 -20.47 2.59 38.07
C ASP A 528 -21.80 3.37 37.92
N ALA A 529 -22.39 3.80 39.05
CA ALA A 529 -23.66 4.54 39.02
C ALA A 529 -23.53 5.97 38.47
N ASN A 530 -22.30 6.51 38.35
CA ASN A 530 -22.02 7.78 37.67
C ASN A 530 -21.49 7.58 36.23
N GLU A 531 -21.49 6.35 35.69
CA GLU A 531 -20.85 5.98 34.43
C GLU A 531 -21.86 5.77 33.30
N LEU A 532 -21.74 6.59 32.25
CA LEU A 532 -22.60 6.52 31.08
C LEU A 532 -22.36 5.22 30.29
N GLU A 533 -23.43 4.63 29.76
CA GLU A 533 -23.43 3.42 28.92
C GLU A 533 -22.41 3.49 27.77
N ALA A 534 -22.20 4.67 27.20
CA ALA A 534 -21.21 4.93 26.14
C ALA A 534 -19.72 4.79 26.58
N LYS A 535 -19.43 4.66 27.88
CA LYS A 535 -18.09 4.39 28.41
C LYS A 535 -17.86 2.92 28.76
N GLN A 536 -18.92 2.25 29.25
CA GLN A 536 -18.90 0.92 29.87
C GLN A 536 -18.25 -0.21 29.02
N ALA A 537 -18.08 0.01 27.72
CA ALA A 537 -17.33 -0.88 26.83
C ALA A 537 -15.84 -1.04 27.23
N ASN A 538 -15.20 -0.02 27.82
CA ASN A 538 -13.79 -0.07 28.19
C ASN A 538 -13.52 -0.68 29.59
N ASN A 539 -14.59 -0.90 30.38
CA ASN A 539 -14.57 -1.64 31.64
C ASN A 539 -14.11 -3.10 31.48
N THR A 540 -14.16 -3.63 30.25
CA THR A 540 -13.59 -4.94 29.91
C THR A 540 -12.27 -4.79 29.16
N SER A 541 -11.19 -5.31 29.74
CA SER A 541 -9.86 -5.41 29.13
C SER A 541 -9.46 -6.87 28.92
N THR A 542 -8.37 -7.09 28.19
CA THR A 542 -7.83 -8.43 27.91
C THR A 542 -6.32 -8.38 27.80
N ALA A 543 -5.64 -9.35 28.41
CA ALA A 543 -4.19 -9.52 28.36
C ALA A 543 -3.82 -10.99 28.08
N ASN A 544 -2.70 -11.21 27.38
CA ASN A 544 -2.17 -12.55 27.12
C ASN A 544 -1.19 -12.96 28.23
N LEU A 545 -1.34 -14.19 28.71
CA LEU A 545 -0.51 -14.80 29.75
C LEU A 545 0.04 -16.14 29.22
N THR A 546 1.34 -16.17 28.98
CA THR A 546 2.07 -17.43 28.72
C THR A 546 2.57 -18.02 30.03
N VAL A 547 2.30 -19.31 30.25
CA VAL A 547 3.00 -20.11 31.26
C VAL A 547 4.13 -20.86 30.59
N TYR A 548 5.36 -20.58 30.99
CA TYR A 548 6.56 -21.21 30.44
C TYR A 548 6.71 -22.66 30.90
N ALA A 549 7.35 -23.47 30.05
CA ALA A 549 7.76 -24.82 30.36
C ALA A 549 8.96 -24.83 31.31
N ALA A 550 9.26 -25.99 31.91
CA ALA A 550 10.49 -26.16 32.70
C ALA A 550 11.76 -25.94 31.85
N ARG A 551 11.69 -26.26 30.55
CA ARG A 551 12.71 -25.95 29.53
C ARG A 551 12.04 -25.78 28.16
N GLY A 552 12.61 -24.92 27.31
CA GLY A 552 12.11 -24.63 25.98
C GLY A 552 10.99 -23.58 25.95
N ALA A 553 10.67 -23.12 24.75
CA ALA A 553 9.57 -22.20 24.48
C ALA A 553 8.20 -22.89 24.51
N VAL A 554 7.19 -22.18 24.98
CA VAL A 554 5.78 -22.57 24.93
C VAL A 554 5.10 -21.85 23.79
N MET A 555 4.87 -22.60 22.72
CA MET A 555 4.19 -22.17 21.49
C MET A 555 2.75 -22.70 21.44
N PRO A 556 1.86 -22.07 20.65
CA PRO A 556 0.47 -22.53 20.50
C PRO A 556 0.32 -23.81 19.66
N TYR A 557 1.35 -24.21 18.91
CA TYR A 557 1.34 -25.40 18.07
C TYR A 557 1.67 -26.69 18.82
N SER A 558 1.21 -27.80 18.28
CA SER A 558 1.67 -29.16 18.61
C SER A 558 2.33 -29.80 17.40
N ARG A 559 3.47 -30.48 17.58
CA ARG A 559 4.15 -31.22 16.51
C ARG A 559 3.56 -32.62 16.30
N TYR A 560 3.49 -32.98 15.03
CA TYR A 560 3.13 -34.28 14.47
C TYR A 560 4.33 -34.74 13.64
N ASP A 561 5.14 -35.60 14.23
CA ASP A 561 6.50 -35.87 13.78
C ASP A 561 6.58 -37.05 12.80
N THR A 562 7.74 -37.31 12.21
CA THR A 562 7.94 -38.41 11.24
C THR A 562 7.55 -39.78 11.83
N ASP A 563 7.86 -40.03 13.10
CA ASP A 563 7.50 -41.28 13.78
C ASP A 563 6.07 -41.31 14.38
N ASP A 564 5.34 -40.19 14.37
CA ASP A 564 3.88 -40.18 14.58
C ASP A 564 3.11 -40.61 13.30
N ALA A 565 3.77 -40.62 12.13
CA ALA A 565 3.10 -40.73 10.84
C ALA A 565 2.88 -42.19 10.40
N THR A 566 1.69 -42.46 9.84
CA THR A 566 1.51 -43.61 8.95
C THR A 566 1.86 -43.19 7.52
N HIS A 567 2.73 -43.93 6.83
CA HIS A 567 3.14 -43.59 5.46
C HIS A 567 2.80 -44.70 4.47
N GLY A 568 2.52 -44.33 3.21
CA GLY A 568 2.00 -45.26 2.20
C GLY A 568 2.11 -44.75 0.77
N GLY A 569 1.51 -45.49 -0.16
CA GLY A 569 1.47 -45.13 -1.59
C GLY A 569 2.83 -45.09 -2.29
N GLY A 570 3.86 -45.74 -1.73
CA GLY A 570 5.25 -45.66 -2.20
C GLY A 570 6.10 -44.61 -1.48
N ALA A 571 5.60 -43.98 -0.42
CA ALA A 571 6.42 -43.16 0.48
C ALA A 571 7.49 -44.01 1.20
N VAL A 572 8.66 -43.41 1.48
CA VAL A 572 9.84 -44.12 2.01
C VAL A 572 10.47 -43.32 3.15
N LEU A 573 10.58 -43.91 4.34
CA LEU A 573 11.36 -43.36 5.45
C LEU A 573 12.86 -43.27 5.08
N LYS A 574 13.42 -42.07 5.18
CA LYS A 574 14.84 -41.72 4.96
C LYS A 574 15.44 -41.33 6.31
N THR A 575 16.65 -41.82 6.63
CA THR A 575 17.27 -41.62 7.95
C THR A 575 18.78 -41.37 7.84
N ALA A 576 19.35 -40.64 8.81
CA ALA A 576 20.79 -40.43 8.95
C ALA A 576 21.24 -40.63 10.42
N PRO A 577 21.12 -41.84 10.99
CA PRO A 577 21.37 -42.09 12.42
C PRO A 577 22.83 -41.89 12.86
N THR A 578 23.77 -41.81 11.91
CA THR A 578 25.19 -41.49 12.13
C THR A 578 25.54 -40.06 11.73
N PHE A 579 24.54 -39.17 11.59
CA PHE A 579 24.70 -37.74 11.32
C PHE A 579 25.49 -37.39 10.04
N ASP A 580 25.56 -38.32 9.06
CA ASP A 580 26.29 -38.09 7.82
C ASP A 580 25.63 -36.99 6.98
N GLN A 581 26.29 -35.84 6.96
CA GLN A 581 25.88 -34.65 6.23
C GLN A 581 25.81 -34.85 4.70
N SER A 582 26.29 -35.98 4.15
CA SER A 582 26.03 -36.34 2.75
C SER A 582 24.53 -36.62 2.49
N LEU A 583 23.81 -37.10 3.50
CA LEU A 583 22.40 -37.47 3.42
C LEU A 583 21.50 -36.29 3.80
N THR A 584 20.46 -36.00 3.01
CA THR A 584 19.45 -34.98 3.35
C THR A 584 18.86 -35.19 4.74
N ALA A 585 18.67 -36.44 5.15
CA ALA A 585 18.13 -36.80 6.47
C ALA A 585 19.00 -36.36 7.66
N SER A 586 20.23 -35.87 7.47
CA SER A 586 21.02 -35.29 8.58
C SER A 586 20.44 -33.97 9.11
N GLU A 587 19.61 -33.28 8.32
CA GLU A 587 19.00 -31.99 8.67
C GLU A 587 17.50 -32.10 9.02
N ALA A 588 16.92 -33.29 8.89
CA ALA A 588 15.56 -33.58 9.33
C ALA A 588 15.48 -33.70 10.86
N SER A 589 14.32 -33.46 11.46
CA SER A 589 14.15 -33.67 12.90
C SER A 589 14.34 -35.15 13.29
N GLY A 590 14.99 -35.39 14.42
CA GLY A 590 15.44 -36.73 14.83
C GLY A 590 16.37 -37.43 13.82
N GLN A 591 16.92 -36.71 12.85
CA GLN A 591 17.64 -37.21 11.67
C GLN A 591 16.79 -38.15 10.77
N ARG A 592 15.47 -37.91 10.69
CA ARG A 592 14.49 -38.80 10.04
C ARG A 592 13.43 -37.98 9.30
N TYR A 593 13.12 -38.35 8.06
CA TYR A 593 11.98 -37.79 7.31
C TYR A 593 11.38 -38.85 6.39
N VAL A 594 10.17 -38.64 5.87
CA VAL A 594 9.59 -39.53 4.85
C VAL A 594 9.60 -38.86 3.48
N ALA A 595 10.24 -39.53 2.52
CA ALA A 595 10.23 -39.14 1.12
C ALA A 595 8.93 -39.55 0.42
N LEU A 596 8.49 -38.70 -0.51
CA LEU A 596 7.34 -38.87 -1.40
C LEU A 596 7.83 -38.94 -2.86
N PRO A 597 8.40 -40.08 -3.30
CA PRO A 597 9.06 -40.19 -4.60
C PRO A 597 8.11 -40.31 -5.81
N ALA A 598 6.85 -40.70 -5.59
CA ALA A 598 5.92 -41.04 -6.67
C ALA A 598 4.52 -40.45 -6.44
N ASN A 599 3.77 -40.29 -7.52
CA ASN A 599 2.38 -39.83 -7.43
C ASN A 599 1.52 -40.85 -6.67
N GLY A 600 0.86 -40.40 -5.60
CA GLY A 600 0.15 -41.24 -4.64
C GLY A 600 0.91 -41.52 -3.34
N SER A 601 2.21 -41.24 -3.24
CA SER A 601 2.97 -41.35 -1.98
C SER A 601 2.44 -40.37 -0.94
N TYR A 602 2.27 -40.80 0.33
CA TYR A 602 1.74 -39.96 1.41
C TYR A 602 2.32 -40.24 2.82
N LEU A 603 2.19 -39.25 3.71
CA LEU A 603 2.16 -39.39 5.18
C LEU A 603 0.76 -39.01 5.68
N GLU A 604 0.25 -39.70 6.70
CA GLU A 604 -1.03 -39.41 7.37
C GLU A 604 -0.89 -39.54 8.89
N TRP A 605 -1.36 -38.51 9.60
CA TRP A 605 -1.41 -38.41 11.06
C TRP A 605 -2.86 -38.34 11.54
N THR A 606 -3.11 -38.76 12.78
CA THR A 606 -4.38 -38.55 13.49
C THR A 606 -4.21 -37.48 14.57
N ILE A 607 -5.10 -36.49 14.60
CA ILE A 607 -5.04 -35.37 15.54
C ILE A 607 -5.25 -35.87 16.98
N LYS A 608 -4.27 -35.56 17.85
CA LYS A 608 -4.18 -36.02 19.25
C LYS A 608 -5.24 -35.34 20.12
N GLN A 609 -5.61 -35.97 21.24
CA GLN A 609 -6.60 -35.41 22.16
C GLN A 609 -6.13 -34.09 22.79
N GLY A 610 -7.03 -33.11 22.83
CA GLY A 610 -6.72 -31.74 23.28
C GLY A 610 -5.95 -30.88 22.28
N GLN A 611 -5.68 -31.36 21.06
CA GLN A 611 -4.94 -30.65 20.01
C GLN A 611 -5.80 -30.46 18.74
N GLY A 612 -5.28 -29.71 17.77
CA GLY A 612 -5.97 -29.38 16.51
C GLY A 612 -5.88 -27.88 16.22
N GLY A 613 -6.71 -27.40 15.30
CA GLY A 613 -6.72 -26.01 14.86
C GLY A 613 -6.70 -25.84 13.33
N ALA A 614 -6.61 -24.59 12.89
CA ALA A 614 -6.68 -24.22 11.47
C ALA A 614 -5.32 -23.86 10.86
N GLY A 615 -4.34 -23.45 11.68
CA GLY A 615 -2.99 -23.16 11.22
C GLY A 615 -2.20 -24.45 11.11
N VAL A 616 -1.56 -24.68 9.97
CA VAL A 616 -0.65 -25.80 9.75
C VAL A 616 0.64 -25.26 9.14
N THR A 617 1.77 -25.56 9.80
CA THR A 617 3.12 -25.41 9.25
C THR A 617 3.63 -26.79 8.87
N MET A 618 4.36 -26.91 7.77
CA MET A 618 5.00 -28.13 7.33
C MET A 618 6.48 -27.87 7.09
N ARG A 619 7.36 -28.63 7.75
CA ARG A 619 8.78 -28.67 7.40
C ARG A 619 9.01 -29.74 6.34
N PHE A 620 9.61 -29.33 5.22
CA PHE A 620 9.71 -30.14 4.00
C PHE A 620 11.06 -29.97 3.32
N THR A 621 11.34 -30.84 2.35
CA THR A 621 12.49 -30.72 1.44
C THR A 621 12.05 -31.04 0.01
N MET A 622 12.67 -30.39 -0.97
CA MET A 622 12.54 -30.70 -2.38
C MET A 622 13.85 -30.35 -3.12
N PRO A 623 14.10 -30.90 -4.33
CA PRO A 623 15.38 -30.72 -5.01
C PRO A 623 15.58 -29.29 -5.49
N ASP A 624 16.81 -28.80 -5.40
CA ASP A 624 17.23 -27.57 -6.07
C ASP A 624 17.37 -27.77 -7.59
N SER A 625 17.34 -26.64 -8.30
CA SER A 625 17.66 -26.47 -9.71
C SER A 625 19.17 -26.55 -9.98
N ALA A 626 19.56 -26.80 -11.24
CA ALA A 626 20.96 -26.91 -11.62
C ALA A 626 21.75 -25.58 -11.55
N ASP A 627 21.06 -24.44 -11.56
CA ASP A 627 21.61 -23.09 -11.44
C ASP A 627 21.44 -22.48 -10.04
N GLY A 628 20.82 -23.21 -9.10
CA GLY A 628 20.59 -22.78 -7.72
C GLY A 628 19.35 -21.91 -7.51
N MET A 629 18.63 -21.51 -8.56
CA MET A 629 17.46 -20.63 -8.48
C MET A 629 16.20 -21.30 -7.87
N GLY A 630 16.34 -22.51 -7.32
CA GLY A 630 15.26 -23.32 -6.77
C GLY A 630 14.33 -23.94 -7.82
N LEU A 631 13.56 -24.94 -7.40
CA LEU A 631 12.44 -25.48 -8.16
C LEU A 631 11.12 -25.14 -7.46
N ASN A 632 10.06 -24.95 -8.24
CA ASN A 632 8.70 -24.75 -7.75
C ASN A 632 7.86 -26.03 -7.98
N GLY A 633 6.93 -26.30 -7.07
CA GLY A 633 6.06 -27.47 -7.14
C GLY A 633 4.94 -27.43 -6.10
N SER A 634 4.45 -28.60 -5.65
CA SER A 634 3.34 -28.65 -4.67
C SER A 634 3.13 -30.02 -4.03
N LEU A 635 2.54 -30.01 -2.82
CA LEU A 635 1.95 -31.19 -2.20
C LEU A 635 0.45 -30.97 -1.91
N ASP A 636 -0.32 -32.05 -1.95
CA ASP A 636 -1.74 -32.03 -1.64
C ASP A 636 -1.99 -32.32 -0.16
N VAL A 637 -2.94 -31.58 0.42
CA VAL A 637 -3.44 -31.77 1.79
C VAL A 637 -4.81 -32.42 1.71
N TYR A 638 -4.97 -33.56 2.38
CA TYR A 638 -6.25 -34.26 2.56
C TYR A 638 -6.62 -34.23 4.04
N VAL A 639 -7.90 -34.05 4.34
CA VAL A 639 -8.49 -34.14 5.68
C VAL A 639 -9.57 -35.21 5.65
N ASN A 640 -9.50 -36.20 6.55
CA ASN A 640 -10.42 -37.35 6.60
C ASN A 640 -10.60 -38.02 5.21
N GLY A 641 -9.49 -38.19 4.48
CA GLY A 641 -9.45 -38.77 3.12
C GLY A 641 -9.98 -37.87 1.99
N THR A 642 -10.48 -36.66 2.27
CA THR A 642 -10.97 -35.70 1.26
C THR A 642 -9.92 -34.62 0.98
N LYS A 643 -9.63 -34.30 -0.29
CA LYS A 643 -8.67 -33.25 -0.64
C LYS A 643 -9.19 -31.88 -0.18
N ALA A 644 -8.41 -31.22 0.68
CA ALA A 644 -8.75 -29.93 1.29
C ALA A 644 -7.96 -28.76 0.68
N LYS A 645 -6.71 -28.99 0.24
CA LYS A 645 -5.87 -27.94 -0.37
C LYS A 645 -4.79 -28.55 -1.28
N THR A 646 -4.22 -27.74 -2.15
CA THR A 646 -2.88 -27.95 -2.73
C THR A 646 -2.01 -26.82 -2.22
N VAL A 647 -0.86 -27.16 -1.64
CA VAL A 647 0.08 -26.20 -1.05
C VAL A 647 1.24 -26.03 -2.04
N PRO A 648 1.46 -24.82 -2.60
CA PRO A 648 2.66 -24.52 -3.38
C PRO A 648 3.92 -24.67 -2.52
N LEU A 649 4.98 -25.19 -3.12
CA LEU A 649 6.29 -25.37 -2.50
C LEU A 649 7.37 -24.79 -3.42
N THR A 650 8.45 -24.30 -2.83
CA THR A 650 9.65 -23.86 -3.53
C THR A 650 10.90 -24.28 -2.78
N SER A 651 12.02 -24.43 -3.48
CA SER A 651 13.36 -24.50 -2.88
C SER A 651 14.19 -23.24 -3.16
N TYR A 652 13.55 -22.11 -3.47
CA TYR A 652 14.23 -20.85 -3.83
C TYR A 652 15.03 -20.25 -2.67
N TYR A 653 14.53 -20.36 -1.43
CA TYR A 653 15.15 -19.80 -0.22
C TYR A 653 16.22 -20.73 0.38
N SER A 654 15.94 -22.03 0.34
CA SER A 654 16.76 -23.12 0.84
C SER A 654 17.94 -23.45 -0.08
N TRP A 655 18.79 -24.39 0.34
CA TRP A 655 20.03 -24.85 -0.30
C TRP A 655 21.17 -23.82 -0.32
N GLN A 656 22.19 -24.10 0.49
CA GLN A 656 23.46 -23.36 0.54
C GLN A 656 24.63 -24.33 0.43
N TYR A 657 25.62 -24.03 -0.42
CA TYR A 657 26.64 -25.00 -0.84
C TYR A 657 28.05 -24.64 -0.37
N PHE A 658 28.77 -25.59 0.21
CA PHE A 658 30.02 -25.34 0.93
C PHE A 658 31.21 -26.14 0.37
N SER A 659 32.22 -25.43 -0.14
CA SER A 659 33.58 -25.94 -0.35
C SER A 659 34.58 -25.44 0.72
N GLY A 660 34.10 -24.65 1.68
CA GLY A 660 34.86 -24.03 2.77
C GLY A 660 33.89 -23.49 3.83
N ASP A 661 34.26 -22.40 4.50
CA ASP A 661 33.43 -21.72 5.51
C ASP A 661 32.53 -20.61 4.96
N MET A 662 32.62 -20.32 3.66
CA MET A 662 31.69 -19.45 2.93
C MET A 662 30.72 -20.30 2.09
N PRO A 663 29.40 -20.00 2.11
CA PRO A 663 28.47 -20.60 1.17
C PRO A 663 28.66 -19.99 -0.22
N GLY A 664 28.35 -20.79 -1.23
CA GLY A 664 27.97 -20.34 -2.56
C GLY A 664 26.56 -20.80 -2.90
N ASP A 665 25.89 -20.03 -3.75
CA ASP A 665 24.45 -20.15 -4.00
C ASP A 665 24.12 -21.04 -5.22
N THR A 666 24.93 -22.05 -5.53
CA THR A 666 24.67 -23.00 -6.64
C THR A 666 25.18 -24.41 -6.32
N PRO A 667 24.60 -25.48 -6.91
CA PRO A 667 25.11 -26.85 -6.76
C PRO A 667 26.58 -27.06 -7.13
N SER A 668 27.15 -26.18 -7.96
CA SER A 668 28.57 -26.25 -8.33
C SER A 668 29.53 -25.81 -7.23
N SER A 669 29.03 -25.12 -6.19
CA SER A 669 29.85 -24.45 -5.17
C SER A 669 30.25 -25.34 -3.98
N GLY A 670 29.77 -26.60 -3.89
CA GLY A 670 30.23 -27.55 -2.88
C GLY A 670 29.15 -28.50 -2.36
N ARG A 671 29.28 -28.95 -1.10
CA ARG A 671 28.29 -29.84 -0.45
C ARG A 671 27.06 -29.04 0.01
N PRO A 672 25.83 -29.56 -0.12
CA PRO A 672 24.64 -28.86 0.37
C PRO A 672 24.54 -28.88 1.90
N LEU A 673 23.96 -27.80 2.43
CA LEU A 673 23.28 -27.64 3.70
C LEU A 673 22.03 -26.77 3.46
N PHE A 674 21.22 -26.51 4.50
CA PHE A 674 19.92 -25.82 4.39
C PHE A 674 18.94 -26.54 3.46
N ARG A 675 18.92 -27.88 3.50
CA ARG A 675 18.14 -28.73 2.57
C ARG A 675 16.66 -28.84 2.93
N PHE A 676 16.27 -28.35 4.10
CA PHE A 676 14.89 -28.28 4.56
C PHE A 676 14.42 -26.84 4.69
N ASP A 677 13.12 -26.66 4.50
CA ASP A 677 12.44 -25.37 4.49
C ASP A 677 11.05 -25.52 5.16
N GLU A 678 10.36 -24.41 5.46
CA GLU A 678 9.00 -24.43 6.02
C GLU A 678 8.00 -23.66 5.15
N VAL A 679 6.76 -24.15 5.08
CA VAL A 679 5.61 -23.39 4.59
C VAL A 679 4.47 -23.49 5.58
N HIS A 680 3.63 -22.45 5.63
CA HIS A 680 2.44 -22.43 6.47
C HIS A 680 1.17 -22.07 5.70
N TRP A 681 0.02 -22.60 6.12
CA TRP A 681 -1.29 -22.26 5.56
C TRP A 681 -2.41 -22.34 6.59
N LYS A 682 -3.51 -21.64 6.29
CA LYS A 682 -4.77 -21.77 7.04
C LYS A 682 -5.70 -22.76 6.32
N LEU A 683 -6.26 -23.71 7.07
CA LEU A 683 -7.38 -24.55 6.67
C LEU A 683 -8.70 -23.83 6.94
N ASP A 684 -9.65 -23.98 6.03
CA ASP A 684 -10.93 -23.26 6.01
C ASP A 684 -11.89 -23.76 7.12
N THR A 685 -11.53 -24.87 7.77
CA THR A 685 -12.20 -25.42 8.96
C THR A 685 -11.12 -25.96 9.90
N PRO A 686 -11.15 -25.63 11.22
CA PRO A 686 -10.19 -26.18 12.18
C PRO A 686 -10.30 -27.69 12.33
N LEU A 687 -9.14 -28.36 12.29
CA LEU A 687 -8.95 -29.77 12.63
C LEU A 687 -9.29 -30.02 14.11
N LYS A 688 -9.86 -31.18 14.40
CA LYS A 688 -10.32 -31.62 15.73
C LYS A 688 -9.67 -32.94 16.14
N PRO A 689 -9.59 -33.25 17.43
CA PRO A 689 -9.13 -34.56 17.89
C PRO A 689 -9.85 -35.73 17.20
N GLY A 690 -9.08 -36.64 16.61
CA GLY A 690 -9.58 -37.78 15.84
C GLY A 690 -9.75 -37.56 14.33
N ASP A 691 -9.66 -36.33 13.82
CA ASP A 691 -9.51 -36.12 12.37
C ASP A 691 -8.17 -36.69 11.88
N THR A 692 -8.10 -37.14 10.61
CA THR A 692 -6.81 -37.39 9.94
C THR A 692 -6.42 -36.21 9.07
N ILE A 693 -5.13 -35.85 9.09
CA ILE A 693 -4.49 -34.97 8.11
C ILE A 693 -3.41 -35.76 7.37
N ARG A 694 -3.42 -35.66 6.04
CA ARG A 694 -2.53 -36.37 5.14
C ARG A 694 -1.88 -35.41 4.15
N ILE A 695 -0.56 -35.51 4.03
CA ILE A 695 0.22 -34.84 2.99
C ILE A 695 0.57 -35.87 1.92
N GLN A 696 0.24 -35.58 0.66
CA GLN A 696 0.35 -36.55 -0.44
C GLN A 696 0.91 -35.88 -1.71
N LYS A 697 1.83 -36.55 -2.41
CA LYS A 697 2.25 -36.14 -3.75
C LYS A 697 1.13 -36.49 -4.74
N GLY A 698 0.36 -35.48 -5.14
CA GLY A 698 -0.79 -35.62 -6.06
C GLY A 698 -0.65 -34.85 -7.38
N ASN A 699 0.46 -34.14 -7.58
CA ASN A 699 0.64 -33.16 -8.66
C ASN A 699 1.16 -33.74 -9.99
N GLY A 700 1.60 -35.00 -10.01
CA GLY A 700 2.08 -35.68 -11.22
C GLY A 700 3.45 -35.24 -11.75
N ASP A 701 4.20 -34.37 -11.07
CA ASP A 701 5.55 -33.99 -11.50
C ASP A 701 6.63 -35.04 -11.12
N ASN A 702 7.85 -34.85 -11.64
CA ASN A 702 8.98 -35.77 -11.47
C ASN A 702 9.85 -35.52 -10.21
N LEU A 703 9.42 -34.67 -9.26
CA LEU A 703 10.20 -34.32 -8.06
C LEU A 703 9.92 -35.28 -6.90
N GLU A 704 10.97 -35.82 -6.26
CA GLU A 704 10.86 -36.43 -4.92
C GLU A 704 10.77 -35.29 -3.89
N TYR A 705 9.67 -35.22 -3.14
CA TYR A 705 9.57 -34.38 -1.96
C TYR A 705 9.99 -35.16 -0.70
N GLY A 706 10.29 -34.45 0.38
CA GLY A 706 10.33 -35.02 1.72
C GLY A 706 9.49 -34.20 2.69
N VAL A 707 8.85 -34.88 3.64
CA VAL A 707 8.12 -34.25 4.74
C VAL A 707 8.73 -34.72 6.05
N ASP A 708 9.08 -33.77 6.91
CA ASP A 708 9.70 -33.97 8.22
C ASP A 708 8.63 -34.04 9.32
N PHE A 709 7.91 -32.94 9.53
CA PHE A 709 6.81 -32.85 10.49
C PHE A 709 5.74 -31.84 10.07
N LEU A 710 4.58 -31.90 10.74
CA LEU A 710 3.61 -30.81 10.80
C LEU A 710 3.59 -30.17 12.19
N GLU A 711 3.48 -28.84 12.25
CA GLU A 711 3.11 -28.10 13.47
C GLU A 711 1.70 -27.54 13.27
N ILE A 712 0.76 -27.89 14.16
CA ILE A 712 -0.67 -27.59 14.01
C ILE A 712 -1.16 -26.77 15.21
N GLU A 713 -1.87 -25.66 14.96
CA GLU A 713 -2.33 -24.73 16.01
C GLU A 713 -3.72 -24.12 15.78
N PRO A 714 -4.44 -23.76 16.87
CA PRO A 714 -5.57 -22.84 16.82
C PRO A 714 -5.09 -21.46 16.36
N VAL A 715 -5.70 -20.94 15.30
CA VAL A 715 -5.46 -19.56 14.83
C VAL A 715 -6.52 -18.66 15.47
N PRO A 716 -6.13 -17.61 16.22
CA PRO A 716 -7.09 -16.65 16.78
C PRO A 716 -7.76 -15.84 15.66
N ALA A 717 -8.78 -15.04 16.00
CA ALA A 717 -9.27 -14.02 15.08
C ALA A 717 -8.21 -12.93 14.85
N ALA A 718 -8.30 -12.23 13.73
CA ALA A 718 -7.48 -11.04 13.45
C ALA A 718 -7.62 -10.01 14.58
N ILE A 719 -6.49 -9.50 15.08
CA ILE A 719 -6.47 -8.45 16.10
C ILE A 719 -7.02 -7.17 15.46
N PRO A 720 -8.07 -6.54 16.03
CA PRO A 720 -8.69 -5.36 15.43
C PRO A 720 -7.80 -4.12 15.54
N ARG A 721 -7.99 -3.17 14.62
CA ARG A 721 -7.35 -1.85 14.64
C ARG A 721 -7.50 -1.20 16.03
N PRO A 722 -6.40 -0.87 16.75
CA PRO A 722 -6.50 -0.20 18.04
C PRO A 722 -7.20 1.15 17.94
N ALA A 723 -7.96 1.51 18.97
CA ALA A 723 -8.63 2.80 19.04
C ALA A 723 -7.63 3.97 18.88
N ASN A 724 -8.01 4.97 18.09
CA ASN A 724 -7.19 6.12 17.70
C ASN A 724 -5.91 5.83 16.88
N ALA A 725 -5.56 4.57 16.55
CA ALA A 725 -4.42 4.25 15.68
C ALA A 725 -4.54 4.85 14.27
N VAL A 726 -3.41 5.08 13.60
CA VAL A 726 -3.34 5.24 12.13
C VAL A 726 -3.08 3.89 11.49
N SER A 727 -3.45 3.69 10.23
CA SER A 727 -3.18 2.44 9.50
C SER A 727 -2.53 2.67 8.15
N VAL A 728 -1.73 1.71 7.67
CA VAL A 728 -1.09 1.78 6.34
C VAL A 728 -2.10 1.96 5.20
N THR A 729 -3.31 1.41 5.36
CA THR A 729 -4.42 1.57 4.40
C THR A 729 -4.97 3.00 4.35
N ASP A 730 -4.81 3.80 5.42
CA ASP A 730 -5.18 5.22 5.40
C ASP A 730 -4.30 6.04 4.44
N TYR A 731 -3.13 5.49 4.07
CA TYR A 731 -2.12 6.11 3.19
C TYR A 731 -1.98 5.38 1.85
N GLY A 732 -2.93 4.51 1.50
CA GLY A 732 -3.04 3.88 0.19
C GLY A 732 -2.40 2.50 0.02
N ALA A 733 -1.95 1.84 1.10
CA ALA A 733 -1.56 0.43 1.04
C ALA A 733 -2.78 -0.48 0.76
N VAL A 734 -2.62 -1.51 -0.08
CA VAL A 734 -3.73 -2.37 -0.54
C VAL A 734 -3.36 -3.85 -0.41
N ALA A 735 -3.85 -4.48 0.66
CA ALA A 735 -3.55 -5.87 0.96
C ALA A 735 -4.00 -6.84 -0.15
N ASN A 736 -3.14 -7.81 -0.47
CA ASN A 736 -3.36 -8.94 -1.37
C ASN A 736 -3.49 -8.61 -2.88
N ASP A 737 -3.18 -7.39 -3.33
CA ASP A 737 -3.33 -7.00 -4.74
C ASP A 737 -2.07 -7.21 -5.61
N GLY A 738 -0.93 -7.54 -4.98
CA GLY A 738 0.35 -7.83 -5.64
C GLY A 738 1.21 -6.61 -5.98
N LYS A 739 0.82 -5.40 -5.57
CA LYS A 739 1.58 -4.14 -5.79
C LYS A 739 2.40 -3.75 -4.56
N ASP A 740 3.29 -2.78 -4.76
CA ASP A 740 4.16 -2.23 -3.73
C ASP A 740 3.43 -1.27 -2.78
N ASP A 741 3.59 -1.48 -1.48
CA ASP A 741 2.99 -0.70 -0.39
C ASP A 741 4.00 0.19 0.34
N LEU A 742 5.29 0.17 -0.02
CA LEU A 742 6.39 0.67 0.81
C LEU A 742 6.31 2.18 1.07
N ASP A 743 5.86 2.97 0.09
CA ASP A 743 5.70 4.41 0.27
C ASP A 743 4.48 4.77 1.12
N ALA A 744 3.41 3.96 1.08
CA ALA A 744 2.28 4.08 2.02
C ALA A 744 2.71 3.71 3.45
N PHE A 745 3.55 2.67 3.61
CA PHE A 745 4.15 2.32 4.91
C PHE A 745 5.03 3.45 5.46
N LYS A 746 5.88 4.07 4.63
CA LYS A 746 6.69 5.25 5.02
C LYS A 746 5.81 6.43 5.44
N ALA A 747 4.77 6.75 4.66
CA ALA A 747 3.83 7.83 4.99
C ALA A 747 3.07 7.56 6.31
N ALA A 748 2.65 6.31 6.54
CA ALA A 748 1.97 5.91 7.75
C ALA A 748 2.89 5.99 9.00
N VAL A 749 4.18 5.65 8.87
CA VAL A 749 5.18 5.87 9.94
C VAL A 749 5.32 7.36 10.26
N GLN A 750 5.45 8.22 9.23
CA GLN A 750 5.56 9.67 9.45
C GLN A 750 4.32 10.22 10.20
N ALA A 751 3.12 9.80 9.81
CA ALA A 751 1.88 10.21 10.46
C ALA A 751 1.75 9.66 11.89
N ALA A 752 2.13 8.39 12.14
CA ALA A 752 2.15 7.79 13.47
C ALA A 752 3.04 8.58 14.44
N VAL A 753 4.28 8.87 14.02
CA VAL A 753 5.26 9.64 14.80
C VAL A 753 4.78 11.09 15.02
N ALA A 754 4.29 11.76 13.98
CA ALA A 754 3.82 13.15 14.08
C ALA A 754 2.57 13.33 14.95
N SER A 755 1.82 12.27 15.22
CA SER A 755 0.59 12.30 16.02
C SER A 755 0.67 11.54 17.36
N GLY A 756 1.80 10.87 17.66
CA GLY A 756 1.97 10.05 18.86
C GLY A 756 1.04 8.83 18.90
N LYS A 757 0.70 8.27 17.73
CA LYS A 757 -0.27 7.19 17.57
C LYS A 757 0.39 5.86 17.22
N THR A 758 -0.25 4.77 17.62
CA THR A 758 0.05 3.42 17.10
C THR A 758 -0.14 3.38 15.58
N LEU A 759 0.80 2.74 14.89
CA LEU A 759 0.66 2.31 13.51
C LEU A 759 0.07 0.90 13.48
N TYR A 760 -1.02 0.72 12.74
CA TYR A 760 -1.71 -0.56 12.58
C TYR A 760 -1.60 -1.09 11.15
N ILE A 761 -1.22 -2.36 11.02
CA ILE A 761 -1.17 -3.06 9.73
C ILE A 761 -2.31 -4.11 9.74
N PRO A 762 -3.31 -4.03 8.86
CA PRO A 762 -4.44 -4.97 8.87
C PRO A 762 -4.07 -6.35 8.34
N GLU A 763 -5.06 -7.24 8.26
CA GLU A 763 -4.86 -8.57 7.67
C GLU A 763 -4.67 -8.52 6.14
N GLY A 764 -3.98 -9.53 5.62
CA GLY A 764 -3.58 -9.69 4.23
C GLY A 764 -2.07 -9.53 4.02
N THR A 765 -1.65 -9.71 2.77
CA THR A 765 -0.25 -9.62 2.33
C THR A 765 0.04 -8.25 1.74
N PHE A 766 1.05 -7.56 2.27
CA PHE A 766 1.59 -6.30 1.74
C PHE A 766 2.96 -6.55 1.13
N HIS A 767 3.28 -5.91 0.00
CA HIS A 767 4.55 -6.14 -0.70
C HIS A 767 5.48 -4.94 -0.57
N LEU A 768 6.75 -5.19 -0.26
CA LEU A 768 7.76 -4.16 -0.02
C LEU A 768 8.97 -4.39 -0.94
N GLY A 769 9.09 -3.61 -2.02
CA GLY A 769 10.16 -3.70 -3.02
C GLY A 769 11.50 -3.08 -2.60
N GLY A 770 11.65 -2.75 -1.32
CA GLY A 770 12.84 -2.16 -0.73
C GLY A 770 12.86 -2.35 0.79
N MET A 771 14.00 -2.06 1.40
CA MET A 771 14.15 -2.00 2.85
C MET A 771 13.19 -0.95 3.46
N TRP A 772 12.50 -1.32 4.54
CA TRP A 772 11.62 -0.41 5.28
C TRP A 772 12.43 0.33 6.34
N GLU A 773 12.76 1.58 6.06
CA GLU A 773 13.46 2.48 6.97
C GLU A 773 12.48 3.16 7.93
N ILE A 774 12.61 2.87 9.22
CA ILE A 774 11.74 3.41 10.28
C ILE A 774 12.52 4.48 11.05
N GLY A 775 12.43 5.71 10.53
CA GLY A 775 13.24 6.87 10.94
C GLY A 775 14.54 6.98 10.14
N SER A 776 15.43 7.92 10.49
CA SER A 776 16.74 8.07 9.86
C SER A 776 17.85 8.32 10.89
N VAL A 777 19.12 8.15 10.50
CA VAL A 777 20.28 8.42 11.38
C VAL A 777 20.25 9.87 11.92
N SER A 778 19.92 10.82 11.04
CA SER A 778 19.83 12.26 11.33
C SER A 778 18.53 12.67 12.04
N ASN A 779 17.44 11.91 11.85
CA ASN A 779 16.15 12.13 12.49
C ASN A 779 15.61 10.81 13.07
N LYS A 780 16.18 10.41 14.21
CA LYS A 780 15.76 9.21 14.94
C LYS A 780 14.41 9.44 15.61
N ILE A 781 13.58 8.41 15.62
CA ILE A 781 12.29 8.41 16.29
C ILE A 781 12.52 8.22 17.80
N ASN A 782 11.80 8.97 18.63
CA ASN A 782 11.74 8.71 20.07
C ASN A 782 11.02 7.38 20.30
N ASP A 783 9.70 7.42 20.35
CA ASP A 783 8.85 6.29 20.71
C ASP A 783 7.89 5.97 19.55
N ILE A 784 7.64 4.69 19.27
CA ILE A 784 6.67 4.25 18.26
C ILE A 784 6.15 2.85 18.58
N THR A 785 4.83 2.66 18.42
CA THR A 785 4.17 1.36 18.50
C THR A 785 3.67 0.95 17.11
N ILE A 786 4.03 -0.24 16.66
CA ILE A 786 3.60 -0.83 15.39
C ILE A 786 3.01 -2.22 15.67
N THR A 787 1.76 -2.48 15.30
CA THR A 787 1.15 -3.80 15.47
C THR A 787 0.41 -4.23 14.21
N GLY A 788 0.60 -5.49 13.82
CA GLY A 788 -0.24 -6.16 12.83
C GLY A 788 -1.52 -6.74 13.43
N ALA A 789 -2.26 -7.47 12.61
CA ALA A 789 -3.45 -8.24 12.96
C ALA A 789 -3.15 -9.66 13.50
N GLY A 790 -1.87 -10.05 13.58
CA GLY A 790 -1.40 -11.36 14.04
C GLY A 790 -0.54 -12.10 13.01
N ILE A 791 0.37 -12.97 13.46
CA ILE A 791 1.33 -13.72 12.60
C ILE A 791 0.69 -14.63 11.54
N TRP A 792 -0.61 -14.93 11.67
CA TRP A 792 -1.37 -15.72 10.71
C TRP A 792 -2.25 -14.87 9.78
N HIS A 793 -2.19 -13.54 9.92
CA HIS A 793 -3.10 -12.60 9.27
C HIS A 793 -2.38 -11.50 8.51
N THR A 794 -1.37 -10.86 9.10
CA THR A 794 -0.61 -9.80 8.46
C THR A 794 0.74 -10.32 7.97
N ASN A 795 0.93 -10.31 6.65
CA ASN A 795 2.13 -10.83 5.99
C ASN A 795 2.86 -9.67 5.29
N LEU A 796 4.12 -9.43 5.66
CA LEU A 796 5.00 -8.47 4.99
C LEU A 796 5.94 -9.23 4.06
N GLN A 797 5.69 -9.16 2.76
CA GLN A 797 6.47 -9.84 1.73
C GLN A 797 7.45 -8.85 1.09
N PHE A 798 8.73 -8.92 1.44
CA PHE A 798 9.74 -8.17 0.69
C PHE A 798 9.94 -8.84 -0.67
N THR A 799 9.92 -8.08 -1.78
CA THR A 799 9.88 -8.63 -3.16
C THR A 799 11.18 -8.45 -3.94
N ASN A 800 12.09 -7.61 -3.47
CA ASN A 800 13.35 -7.32 -4.13
C ASN A 800 14.44 -8.30 -3.63
N PRO A 801 15.09 -9.09 -4.50
CA PRO A 801 16.03 -10.13 -4.09
C PRO A 801 17.47 -9.62 -3.85
N ASN A 802 17.75 -8.36 -4.17
CA ASN A 802 19.11 -7.80 -4.13
C ASN A 802 19.58 -7.50 -2.70
N ALA A 803 20.89 -7.37 -2.52
CA ALA A 803 21.47 -6.82 -1.29
C ALA A 803 20.90 -5.41 -0.98
N ALA A 804 20.64 -5.14 0.31
CA ALA A 804 19.86 -4.00 0.82
C ALA A 804 18.43 -3.87 0.25
N GLY A 805 17.90 -4.93 -0.37
CA GLY A 805 16.59 -4.95 -1.04
C GLY A 805 15.38 -5.08 -0.11
N GLY A 806 15.55 -5.35 1.18
CA GLY A 806 14.42 -5.58 2.10
C GLY A 806 14.84 -5.72 3.56
N GLY A 807 13.89 -6.13 4.39
CA GLY A 807 14.03 -6.09 5.85
C GLY A 807 13.72 -4.72 6.45
N ILE A 808 13.82 -4.60 7.77
CA ILE A 808 13.46 -3.38 8.52
C ILE A 808 14.70 -2.76 9.17
N SER A 809 15.09 -1.56 8.75
CA SER A 809 16.14 -0.76 9.40
C SER A 809 15.50 0.18 10.43
N LEU A 810 15.83 -0.03 11.70
CA LEU A 810 15.27 0.71 12.82
C LEU A 810 16.19 1.89 13.19
N ARG A 811 15.61 3.09 13.35
CA ARG A 811 16.33 4.31 13.75
C ARG A 811 15.65 4.92 14.99
N ILE A 812 15.57 4.12 16.04
CA ILE A 812 14.87 4.45 17.30
C ILE A 812 15.88 4.86 18.38
N GLN A 813 15.52 5.84 19.22
CA GLN A 813 16.31 6.26 20.39
C GLN A 813 15.55 6.16 21.72
N GLY A 814 14.22 6.26 21.71
CA GLY A 814 13.33 5.96 22.84
C GLY A 814 12.83 4.52 22.77
N GLN A 815 11.54 4.29 23.00
CA GLN A 815 10.93 2.96 23.09
C GLN A 815 10.21 2.56 21.78
N LEU A 816 10.67 1.46 21.17
CA LEU A 816 9.92 0.74 20.13
C LEU A 816 9.01 -0.31 20.80
N ASP A 817 7.79 -0.45 20.33
CA ASP A 817 7.01 -1.69 20.46
C ASP A 817 6.60 -2.15 19.05
N PHE A 818 6.96 -3.37 18.65
CA PHE A 818 6.68 -3.92 17.32
C PHE A 818 6.13 -5.34 17.43
N SER A 819 4.95 -5.62 16.88
CA SER A 819 4.30 -6.91 17.14
C SER A 819 3.31 -7.42 16.08
N ASN A 820 2.93 -8.69 16.22
CA ASN A 820 1.77 -9.31 15.56
C ASN A 820 1.83 -9.39 14.02
N VAL A 821 2.98 -9.74 13.45
CA VAL A 821 3.17 -9.85 11.98
C VAL A 821 4.05 -11.04 11.56
N TYR A 822 3.79 -11.57 10.36
CA TYR A 822 4.71 -12.41 9.60
C TYR A 822 5.57 -11.57 8.64
N LEU A 823 6.83 -11.92 8.49
CA LEU A 823 7.79 -11.31 7.55
C LEU A 823 8.43 -12.42 6.71
N ASN A 824 8.43 -12.24 5.38
CA ASN A 824 9.15 -13.08 4.43
C ASN A 824 10.01 -12.23 3.48
N SER A 825 11.12 -12.79 3.03
CA SER A 825 12.04 -12.13 2.09
C SER A 825 11.78 -12.55 0.63
N ASN A 826 12.56 -12.00 -0.30
CA ASN A 826 12.85 -12.62 -1.59
C ASN A 826 14.35 -12.97 -1.74
N LEU A 827 15.02 -13.21 -0.61
CA LEU A 827 16.47 -13.40 -0.51
C LEU A 827 16.85 -14.88 -0.56
N ARG A 828 17.95 -15.19 -1.26
CA ARG A 828 18.49 -16.55 -1.41
C ARG A 828 20.02 -16.63 -1.38
N SER A 829 20.66 -15.63 -0.79
CA SER A 829 22.13 -15.53 -0.69
C SER A 829 22.54 -14.68 0.50
N ARG A 830 23.63 -15.06 1.17
CA ARG A 830 24.29 -14.19 2.16
C ARG A 830 25.09 -13.04 1.54
N TYR A 831 25.20 -12.99 0.20
CA TYR A 831 26.01 -12.02 -0.55
C TYR A 831 27.44 -11.87 0.01
N GLY A 832 28.05 -12.97 0.48
CA GLY A 832 29.36 -12.94 1.16
C GLY A 832 29.40 -11.96 2.33
N GLN A 833 28.46 -12.09 3.27
CA GLN A 833 28.24 -11.20 4.43
C GLN A 833 27.83 -9.75 4.09
N ASN A 834 27.57 -9.42 2.82
CA ASN A 834 27.17 -8.08 2.38
C ASN A 834 25.69 -8.00 1.96
N ALA A 835 24.82 -8.88 2.47
CA ALA A 835 23.40 -8.87 2.09
C ALA A 835 22.67 -7.62 2.62
N ILE A 836 22.97 -7.19 3.86
CA ILE A 836 22.32 -6.06 4.55
C ILE A 836 20.79 -6.19 4.49
N TYR A 837 20.30 -7.38 4.82
CA TYR A 837 18.91 -7.79 4.54
C TYR A 837 18.42 -8.71 5.68
N LYS A 838 18.52 -8.21 6.91
CA LYS A 838 17.98 -8.88 8.10
C LYS A 838 16.50 -8.55 8.27
N GLY A 839 15.73 -9.41 8.93
CA GLY A 839 14.33 -9.11 9.26
C GLY A 839 14.20 -7.79 10.02
N PHE A 840 15.03 -7.62 11.06
CA PHE A 840 15.22 -6.35 11.77
C PHE A 840 16.71 -6.03 11.99
N MET A 841 17.10 -4.77 11.86
CA MET A 841 18.48 -4.32 12.01
C MET A 841 18.62 -2.88 12.52
N ASP A 842 19.86 -2.50 12.86
CA ASP A 842 20.30 -1.18 13.34
C ASP A 842 19.93 -0.81 14.80
N ASN A 843 19.18 0.27 15.00
CA ASN A 843 19.05 1.01 16.26
C ASN A 843 17.66 0.77 16.88
N PHE A 844 17.57 -0.14 17.84
CA PHE A 844 16.30 -0.62 18.40
C PHE A 844 15.80 0.24 19.57
N GLY A 845 16.61 1.16 20.10
CA GLY A 845 16.23 2.06 21.19
C GLY A 845 16.47 1.51 22.61
N THR A 846 15.68 1.98 23.57
CA THR A 846 15.82 1.70 25.01
C THR A 846 14.52 1.18 25.60
N ASN A 847 14.59 0.08 26.37
CA ASN A 847 13.43 -0.65 26.94
C ASN A 847 12.41 -1.10 25.88
N SER A 848 12.85 -1.24 24.64
CA SER A 848 12.04 -1.61 23.47
C SER A 848 11.58 -3.07 23.51
N LYS A 849 10.57 -3.38 22.71
CA LYS A 849 9.98 -4.71 22.60
C LYS A 849 9.72 -5.07 21.14
N ILE A 850 10.07 -6.29 20.75
CA ILE A 850 9.60 -6.89 19.48
C ILE A 850 9.03 -8.26 19.81
N HIS A 851 7.75 -8.50 19.56
CA HIS A 851 7.11 -9.70 20.09
C HIS A 851 5.95 -10.24 19.27
N ASP A 852 5.68 -11.54 19.41
CA ASP A 852 4.64 -12.22 18.65
C ASP A 852 4.80 -11.96 17.14
N VAL A 853 6.03 -12.09 16.64
CA VAL A 853 6.39 -11.99 15.21
C VAL A 853 6.94 -13.31 14.67
N TRP A 854 6.80 -13.52 13.36
CA TRP A 854 7.35 -14.68 12.66
C TRP A 854 8.19 -14.19 11.47
N VAL A 855 9.47 -14.55 11.43
CA VAL A 855 10.49 -13.99 10.52
C VAL A 855 11.24 -15.11 9.81
N GLU A 856 11.17 -15.13 8.47
CA GLU A 856 11.74 -16.20 7.65
C GLU A 856 12.52 -15.73 6.41
N HIS A 857 13.53 -16.51 6.02
CA HIS A 857 14.32 -16.36 4.78
C HIS A 857 15.17 -15.08 4.67
N PHE A 858 15.39 -14.35 5.76
CA PHE A 858 16.27 -13.19 5.77
C PHE A 858 17.75 -13.59 5.87
N GLU A 859 18.65 -12.62 5.74
CA GLU A 859 20.08 -12.80 6.03
C GLU A 859 20.24 -13.30 7.48
N CYS A 860 19.72 -12.52 8.43
CA CYS A 860 19.50 -12.94 9.82
C CYS A 860 18.05 -12.59 10.17
N GLY A 861 17.47 -13.24 11.19
CA GLY A 861 16.20 -12.74 11.74
C GLY A 861 16.35 -11.34 12.33
N PHE A 862 17.36 -11.17 13.18
CA PHE A 862 17.64 -9.92 13.89
C PHE A 862 19.16 -9.65 14.00
N TRP A 863 19.59 -8.43 13.69
CA TRP A 863 20.96 -7.96 13.97
C TRP A 863 20.94 -6.63 14.71
N VAL A 864 21.01 -6.70 16.03
CA VAL A 864 20.87 -5.55 16.93
C VAL A 864 22.23 -4.90 17.13
N GLY A 865 22.45 -3.71 16.55
CA GLY A 865 23.74 -3.02 16.70
C GLY A 865 23.89 -1.78 15.82
N ASP A 866 24.49 -0.73 16.37
CA ASP A 866 24.74 0.51 15.65
C ASP A 866 26.06 0.49 14.86
N TYR A 867 25.99 0.88 13.59
CA TYR A 867 27.16 1.14 12.74
C TYR A 867 27.15 2.57 12.16
N ALA A 868 26.16 3.40 12.54
CA ALA A 868 25.90 4.70 11.93
C ALA A 868 26.45 5.89 12.74
N HIS A 869 26.76 5.74 14.02
CA HIS A 869 27.28 6.81 14.87
C HIS A 869 28.75 6.56 15.28
N THR A 870 29.42 7.60 15.79
CA THR A 870 30.78 7.53 16.35
C THR A 870 30.92 8.57 17.48
N PRO A 871 31.03 8.16 18.76
CA PRO A 871 30.91 6.79 19.26
C PRO A 871 29.56 6.17 18.89
N ALA A 872 29.55 4.86 18.65
CA ALA A 872 28.32 4.12 18.38
C ALA A 872 27.34 4.21 19.57
N ILE A 873 26.05 4.33 19.27
CA ILE A 873 24.99 4.15 20.28
C ILE A 873 24.72 2.65 20.47
N TYR A 874 24.05 2.24 21.54
CA TYR A 874 23.74 0.83 21.79
C TYR A 874 22.31 0.63 22.28
N THR A 875 21.72 -0.50 21.90
CA THR A 875 20.40 -0.93 22.37
C THR A 875 20.50 -1.38 23.82
N ASN A 876 19.58 -0.93 24.69
CA ASN A 876 19.59 -1.31 26.09
C ASN A 876 18.19 -1.72 26.59
N GLY A 877 18.08 -2.93 27.14
CA GLY A 877 16.81 -3.44 27.69
C GLY A 877 15.79 -3.87 26.63
N LEU A 878 16.23 -4.22 25.42
CA LEU A 878 15.35 -4.78 24.38
C LEU A 878 14.81 -6.15 24.83
N VAL A 879 13.53 -6.42 24.64
CA VAL A 879 12.93 -7.76 24.80
C VAL A 879 12.40 -8.25 23.47
N ILE A 880 12.96 -9.37 22.98
CA ILE A 880 12.39 -10.16 21.90
C ILE A 880 11.67 -11.37 22.52
N GLU A 881 10.37 -11.53 22.27
CA GLU A 881 9.60 -12.64 22.86
C GLU A 881 8.49 -13.24 22.00
N ASN A 882 8.04 -14.44 22.37
CA ASN A 882 6.92 -15.18 21.74
C ASN A 882 7.07 -15.38 20.22
N SER A 883 8.30 -15.30 19.70
CA SER A 883 8.56 -15.12 18.27
C SER A 883 9.03 -16.41 17.60
N ARG A 884 8.89 -16.47 16.27
CA ARG A 884 9.39 -17.55 15.42
C ARG A 884 10.45 -16.98 14.49
N VAL A 885 11.68 -17.46 14.59
CA VAL A 885 12.81 -16.97 13.79
C VAL A 885 13.43 -18.18 13.09
N ARG A 886 13.01 -18.41 11.85
CA ARG A 886 13.23 -19.68 11.15
C ARG A 886 13.85 -19.49 9.77
N ASN A 887 14.57 -20.49 9.28
CA ASN A 887 15.03 -20.57 7.89
C ASN A 887 15.85 -19.36 7.42
N ASN A 888 16.60 -18.69 8.30
CA ASN A 888 17.45 -17.55 7.92
C ASN A 888 18.83 -18.04 7.46
N LEU A 889 19.44 -17.33 6.52
CA LEU A 889 20.69 -17.74 5.86
C LEU A 889 21.94 -17.62 6.76
N ALA A 890 21.82 -16.90 7.86
CA ALA A 890 22.82 -16.67 8.90
C ALA A 890 22.18 -16.77 10.29
N ASP A 891 22.68 -16.01 11.26
CA ASP A 891 22.22 -15.93 12.65
C ASP A 891 20.69 -15.83 12.78
N GLY A 892 20.11 -16.48 13.79
CA GLY A 892 18.71 -16.21 14.15
C GLY A 892 18.58 -14.80 14.74
N ILE A 893 19.27 -14.56 15.86
CA ILE A 893 19.34 -13.25 16.54
C ILE A 893 20.77 -13.00 17.01
N ASN A 894 21.39 -11.90 16.57
CA ASN A 894 22.68 -11.44 17.10
C ASN A 894 22.53 -10.10 17.85
N PHE A 895 22.97 -10.06 19.11
CA PHE A 895 23.12 -8.85 19.91
C PHE A 895 24.58 -8.36 19.82
N ALA A 896 24.80 -7.38 18.93
CA ALA A 896 26.10 -6.83 18.58
C ALA A 896 26.32 -5.42 19.16
N GLN A 897 27.49 -4.82 18.92
CA GLN A 897 27.78 -3.38 19.11
C GLN A 897 27.31 -2.81 20.46
N GLY A 898 27.73 -3.43 21.56
CA GLY A 898 27.42 -2.95 22.91
C GLY A 898 25.99 -3.18 23.40
N THR A 899 25.13 -3.85 22.61
CA THR A 899 23.76 -4.22 23.03
C THR A 899 23.79 -4.89 24.40
N SER A 900 23.00 -4.36 25.35
CA SER A 900 23.13 -4.67 26.78
C SER A 900 21.79 -4.83 27.48
N ASN A 901 21.78 -5.57 28.60
CA ASN A 901 20.61 -5.88 29.43
C ASN A 901 19.40 -6.43 28.63
N SER A 902 19.64 -6.94 27.42
CA SER A 902 18.60 -7.28 26.44
C SER A 902 18.31 -8.78 26.44
N THR A 903 17.08 -9.17 26.10
CA THR A 903 16.55 -10.52 26.29
C THR A 903 15.96 -11.09 25.01
N VAL A 904 16.24 -12.37 24.72
CA VAL A 904 15.41 -13.21 23.84
C VAL A 904 14.75 -14.28 24.70
N ARG A 905 13.43 -14.42 24.63
CA ARG A 905 12.71 -15.42 25.43
C ARG A 905 11.48 -16.03 24.76
N ASN A 906 11.07 -17.20 25.24
CA ASN A 906 9.87 -17.91 24.78
C ASN A 906 9.75 -17.98 23.25
N SER A 907 10.88 -18.17 22.54
CA SER A 907 10.93 -18.07 21.08
C SER A 907 11.39 -19.39 20.44
N SER A 908 10.86 -19.65 19.24
CA SER A 908 11.17 -20.80 18.38
C SER A 908 12.21 -20.36 17.35
N ILE A 909 13.44 -20.88 17.50
CA ILE A 909 14.59 -20.49 16.68
C ILE A 909 14.98 -21.74 15.88
N ARG A 910 14.75 -21.80 14.57
CA ARG A 910 14.88 -23.06 13.82
C ARG A 910 15.60 -22.94 12.49
N ASN A 911 16.41 -23.93 12.13
CA ASN A 911 16.91 -24.09 10.75
C ASN A 911 17.67 -22.85 10.24
N ASN A 912 18.38 -22.16 11.13
CA ASN A 912 19.14 -20.95 10.83
C ASN A 912 20.61 -21.28 10.46
N GLY A 913 21.20 -20.38 9.67
CA GLY A 913 22.43 -20.59 8.91
C GLY A 913 23.70 -19.96 9.46
N ASP A 914 23.72 -19.55 10.73
CA ASP A 914 24.88 -19.32 11.60
C ASP A 914 24.38 -19.44 13.05
N ASP A 915 25.08 -18.88 14.05
CA ASP A 915 24.70 -19.05 15.46
C ASP A 915 23.25 -18.60 15.75
N GLY A 916 22.43 -19.51 16.29
CA GLY A 916 20.97 -19.35 16.43
C GLY A 916 20.59 -18.16 17.32
N LEU A 917 21.18 -18.07 18.51
CA LEU A 917 21.15 -16.89 19.39
C LEU A 917 22.58 -16.51 19.79
N ALA A 918 23.03 -15.31 19.42
CA ALA A 918 24.42 -14.87 19.54
C ALA A 918 24.58 -13.54 20.30
N VAL A 919 25.66 -13.39 21.06
CA VAL A 919 26.15 -12.09 21.54
C VAL A 919 27.57 -11.87 21.03
N TRP A 920 27.74 -10.99 20.04
CA TRP A 920 29.04 -10.53 19.57
C TRP A 920 29.37 -9.15 20.14
N THR A 921 30.26 -9.10 21.13
CA THR A 921 30.72 -7.84 21.73
C THR A 921 31.74 -7.09 20.86
N SER A 922 31.36 -6.81 19.62
CA SER A 922 32.07 -5.96 18.67
C SER A 922 32.18 -4.52 19.17
N ASN A 923 33.23 -3.82 18.76
CA ASN A 923 33.59 -2.47 19.21
C ASN A 923 33.74 -1.47 18.04
N VAL A 924 33.11 -1.74 16.90
CA VAL A 924 33.17 -0.88 15.71
C VAL A 924 32.65 0.51 16.06
N ASN A 925 33.28 1.56 15.53
CA ASN A 925 33.03 2.96 15.86
C ASN A 925 33.08 3.28 17.38
N GLY A 926 33.76 2.46 18.19
CA GLY A 926 33.86 2.68 19.63
C GLY A 926 32.61 2.31 20.43
N ALA A 927 31.79 1.37 19.94
CA ALA A 927 30.73 0.75 20.74
C ALA A 927 31.31 0.15 22.05
N PRO A 928 30.56 0.19 23.17
CA PRO A 928 30.99 -0.42 24.43
C PRO A 928 30.94 -1.96 24.38
N ALA A 929 31.49 -2.62 25.41
CA ALA A 929 31.27 -4.05 25.59
C ALA A 929 29.80 -4.30 25.96
N GLY A 930 29.12 -5.21 25.26
CA GLY A 930 27.78 -5.66 25.62
C GLY A 930 27.80 -6.42 26.95
N VAL A 931 26.80 -6.22 27.80
CA VAL A 931 26.71 -6.86 29.12
C VAL A 931 25.30 -7.31 29.48
N ASN A 932 25.18 -8.29 30.39
CA ASN A 932 23.93 -8.73 31.04
C ASN A 932 22.82 -9.28 30.10
N ASN A 933 23.11 -9.52 28.82
CA ASN A 933 22.13 -10.09 27.89
C ASN A 933 21.67 -11.50 28.30
N THR A 934 20.42 -11.83 27.98
CA THR A 934 19.70 -13.01 28.47
C THR A 934 19.05 -13.79 27.32
N PHE A 935 19.28 -15.11 27.24
CA PHE A 935 18.56 -16.01 26.33
C PHE A 935 17.83 -17.09 27.15
N SER A 936 16.54 -16.87 27.47
CA SER A 936 15.81 -17.73 28.41
C SER A 936 14.55 -18.39 27.81
N TYR A 937 14.27 -19.66 28.13
CA TYR A 937 13.05 -20.36 27.67
C TYR A 937 12.90 -20.42 26.15
N ASN A 938 13.98 -20.62 25.39
CA ASN A 938 13.92 -20.76 23.93
C ASN A 938 14.01 -22.23 23.50
N THR A 939 13.30 -22.58 22.43
CA THR A 939 13.44 -23.87 21.74
C THR A 939 14.21 -23.63 20.45
N ILE A 940 15.39 -24.24 20.34
CA ILE A 940 16.37 -23.98 19.28
C ILE A 940 16.68 -25.30 18.56
N GLU A 941 16.32 -25.39 17.28
CA GLU A 941 16.20 -26.67 16.57
C GLU A 941 16.85 -26.62 15.18
N ASN A 942 17.42 -27.75 14.72
CA ASN A 942 17.88 -27.94 13.33
C ASN A 942 18.91 -26.90 12.83
N ASN A 943 19.65 -26.25 13.72
CA ASN A 943 20.60 -25.19 13.36
C ASN A 943 21.74 -25.79 12.52
N TRP A 944 21.91 -25.35 11.25
CA TRP A 944 22.70 -26.10 10.25
C TRP A 944 24.14 -25.58 10.05
N ARG A 945 24.53 -24.56 10.80
CA ARG A 945 25.89 -24.05 10.95
C ARG A 945 26.11 -23.60 12.39
N ALA A 946 27.37 -23.57 12.83
CA ALA A 946 27.78 -22.96 14.10
C ALA A 946 26.97 -23.49 15.31
N ALA A 947 26.54 -22.66 16.27
CA ALA A 947 25.88 -23.14 17.47
C ALA A 947 24.44 -22.67 17.67
N ALA A 948 23.62 -23.42 18.40
CA ALA A 948 22.29 -22.97 18.79
C ALA A 948 22.33 -21.73 19.72
N ILE A 949 23.30 -21.67 20.65
CA ILE A 949 23.59 -20.48 21.48
C ILE A 949 25.10 -20.18 21.47
N ALA A 950 25.48 -18.92 21.26
CA ALA A 950 26.87 -18.48 21.32
C ALA A 950 27.11 -17.15 22.06
N PHE A 951 28.19 -17.08 22.84
CA PHE A 951 28.71 -15.83 23.41
C PHE A 951 30.19 -15.66 23.04
N PHE A 952 30.58 -14.48 22.54
CA PHE A 952 31.95 -14.22 22.03
C PHE A 952 32.77 -13.25 22.88
N GLY A 953 32.20 -12.74 23.98
CA GLY A 953 32.89 -11.87 24.92
C GLY A 953 31.93 -11.28 25.94
N GLY A 954 32.26 -10.08 26.44
CA GLY A 954 31.38 -9.32 27.32
C GLY A 954 31.39 -9.79 28.77
N SER A 955 30.27 -9.58 29.46
CA SER A 955 30.15 -9.84 30.91
C SER A 955 28.69 -10.04 31.34
N GLY A 956 28.45 -10.91 32.33
CA GLY A 956 27.14 -11.03 32.97
C GLY A 956 26.06 -11.72 32.14
N HIS A 957 26.41 -12.26 30.95
CA HIS A 957 25.44 -12.91 30.07
C HIS A 957 24.90 -14.21 30.67
N LYS A 958 23.63 -14.50 30.42
CA LYS A 958 23.01 -15.77 30.84
C LYS A 958 22.17 -16.43 29.74
N ALA A 959 22.14 -17.75 29.74
CA ALA A 959 21.20 -18.51 28.94
C ALA A 959 20.62 -19.67 29.78
N ASP A 960 19.32 -19.64 30.05
CA ASP A 960 18.68 -20.54 31.01
C ASP A 960 17.33 -21.10 30.54
N HIS A 961 16.95 -22.27 31.05
CA HIS A 961 15.67 -22.92 30.71
C HIS A 961 15.50 -23.22 29.21
N ASN A 962 16.59 -23.41 28.45
CA ASN A 962 16.50 -23.63 26.99
C ASN A 962 16.37 -25.12 26.62
N LEU A 963 15.89 -25.37 25.40
CA LEU A 963 15.82 -26.68 24.77
C LEU A 963 16.52 -26.60 23.40
N ILE A 964 17.56 -27.41 23.21
CA ILE A 964 18.42 -27.37 22.02
C ILE A 964 18.44 -28.75 21.37
N ILE A 965 18.16 -28.84 20.06
CA ILE A 965 17.91 -30.11 19.35
C ILE A 965 18.52 -30.11 17.93
N ASP A 966 19.09 -31.24 17.51
CA ASP A 966 19.47 -31.58 16.12
C ASP A 966 20.39 -30.54 15.42
N THR A 967 21.49 -30.14 16.04
CA THR A 967 22.43 -29.17 15.43
C THR A 967 23.35 -29.84 14.42
N VAL A 968 23.42 -29.34 13.19
CA VAL A 968 24.27 -29.88 12.12
C VAL A 968 25.51 -29.01 11.95
N GLY A 969 26.69 -29.63 11.83
CA GLY A 969 27.94 -28.91 11.52
C GLY A 969 28.48 -28.00 12.65
N GLY A 970 28.02 -28.16 13.89
CA GLY A 970 28.53 -27.40 15.04
C GLY A 970 28.00 -27.88 16.39
N SER A 971 27.45 -26.98 17.22
CA SER A 971 27.29 -27.19 18.67
C SER A 971 25.92 -26.80 19.22
N GLY A 972 25.57 -27.29 20.41
CA GLY A 972 24.44 -26.76 21.16
C GLY A 972 24.79 -25.40 21.79
N ILE A 973 25.86 -25.35 22.57
CA ILE A 973 26.39 -24.12 23.17
C ILE A 973 27.83 -23.90 22.72
N ARG A 974 28.20 -22.66 22.41
CA ARG A 974 29.55 -22.28 22.01
C ARG A 974 30.03 -21.02 22.72
N MET A 975 31.31 -20.98 23.04
CA MET A 975 32.01 -19.74 23.40
C MET A 975 33.37 -19.71 22.73
N ASN A 976 33.75 -18.57 22.15
CA ASN A 976 35.11 -18.42 21.63
C ASN A 976 35.65 -16.98 21.68
N THR A 977 36.94 -16.83 21.33
CA THR A 977 37.66 -15.55 21.27
C THR A 977 38.30 -15.36 19.88
N VAL A 978 37.51 -15.59 18.82
CA VAL A 978 37.97 -15.52 17.41
C VAL A 978 37.60 -14.21 16.70
N PHE A 979 36.57 -13.51 17.15
CA PHE A 979 36.00 -12.36 16.45
C PHE A 979 36.55 -11.01 16.96
N PRO A 980 36.70 -9.99 16.11
CA PRO A 980 37.12 -8.66 16.56
C PRO A 980 36.14 -8.05 17.58
N GLY A 981 36.66 -7.48 18.66
CA GLY A 981 35.84 -6.82 19.68
C GLY A 981 36.45 -6.90 21.08
N TYR A 982 35.58 -6.92 22.09
CA TYR A 982 35.92 -7.29 23.46
C TYR A 982 35.71 -8.79 23.66
N HIS A 983 36.62 -9.45 24.37
CA HIS A 983 36.48 -10.83 24.83
C HIS A 983 36.09 -10.86 26.32
N PHE A 984 36.42 -11.93 27.05
CA PHE A 984 35.97 -12.19 28.42
C PHE A 984 36.87 -11.56 29.50
N GLN A 985 37.84 -10.69 29.18
CA GLN A 985 38.86 -10.28 30.14
C GLN A 985 38.30 -9.67 31.43
N ASN A 986 37.20 -8.92 31.29
CA ASN A 986 36.46 -8.25 32.37
C ASN A 986 35.16 -8.99 32.78
N ASN A 987 34.94 -10.23 32.32
CA ASN A 987 33.71 -10.97 32.61
C ASN A 987 33.57 -11.23 34.13
N THR A 988 32.51 -10.72 34.74
CA THR A 988 32.15 -10.95 36.15
C THR A 988 31.54 -12.33 36.41
N GLY A 989 31.00 -12.97 35.38
CA GLY A 989 30.34 -14.27 35.44
C GLY A 989 29.35 -14.45 34.29
N ILE A 990 29.54 -15.49 33.47
CA ILE A 990 28.55 -15.94 32.48
C ILE A 990 27.90 -17.23 33.01
N VAL A 991 26.58 -17.36 32.84
CA VAL A 991 25.83 -18.50 33.39
C VAL A 991 24.99 -19.18 32.30
N PHE A 992 25.25 -20.45 32.08
CA PHE A 992 24.31 -21.35 31.40
C PHE A 992 23.59 -22.17 32.47
N SER A 993 22.26 -22.28 32.41
CA SER A 993 21.56 -23.16 33.34
C SER A 993 20.34 -23.88 32.76
N ASP A 994 19.93 -24.94 33.46
CA ASP A 994 18.61 -25.57 33.30
C ASP A 994 18.27 -25.87 31.84
N THR A 995 19.22 -26.39 31.07
CA THR A 995 19.10 -26.53 29.60
C THR A 995 19.23 -27.99 29.18
N THR A 996 18.42 -28.42 28.22
CA THR A 996 18.57 -29.74 27.55
C THR A 996 19.24 -29.54 26.20
N ILE A 997 20.21 -30.38 25.87
CA ILE A 997 20.87 -30.44 24.56
C ILE A 997 20.70 -31.86 24.02
N ILE A 998 20.15 -32.02 22.83
CA ILE A 998 19.82 -33.32 22.22
C ILE A 998 20.41 -33.40 20.81
N ASN A 999 21.06 -34.51 20.46
CA ASN A 999 21.56 -34.79 19.10
C ASN A 999 22.60 -33.76 18.57
N SER A 1000 23.18 -32.95 19.46
CA SER A 1000 24.12 -31.87 19.10
C SER A 1000 25.60 -32.30 19.10
N GLY A 1001 26.48 -31.35 18.76
CA GLY A 1001 27.89 -31.60 18.48
C GLY A 1001 28.09 -32.00 17.01
N THR A 1002 29.33 -32.25 16.59
CA THR A 1002 29.63 -32.81 15.26
C THR A 1002 31.06 -33.36 15.20
N SER A 1003 31.33 -34.28 14.27
CA SER A 1003 32.70 -34.59 13.83
C SER A 1003 33.15 -33.80 12.59
N LYS A 1004 32.30 -32.89 12.07
CA LYS A 1004 32.52 -32.20 10.80
C LYS A 1004 31.84 -30.82 10.76
N ASP A 1005 32.48 -29.83 11.35
CA ASP A 1005 32.21 -28.41 11.09
C ASP A 1005 32.61 -28.01 9.64
N LEU A 1006 32.44 -26.73 9.27
CA LEU A 1006 32.84 -26.24 7.95
C LEU A 1006 34.35 -26.29 7.69
N TYR A 1007 35.16 -26.47 8.73
CA TYR A 1007 36.61 -26.68 8.68
C TYR A 1007 36.99 -28.17 8.74
N ASN A 1008 36.01 -29.08 8.65
CA ASN A 1008 36.13 -30.53 8.81
C ASN A 1008 36.74 -30.96 10.16
N GLY A 1009 36.41 -30.27 11.24
CA GLY A 1009 36.78 -30.62 12.61
C GLY A 1009 35.61 -30.98 13.51
N GLU A 1010 35.93 -31.68 14.59
CA GLU A 1010 35.04 -32.01 15.69
C GLU A 1010 34.66 -30.78 16.54
N ARG A 1011 33.41 -30.76 17.01
CA ARG A 1011 32.87 -29.76 17.93
C ARG A 1011 32.02 -30.44 19.00
N GLY A 1012 32.18 -29.99 20.23
CA GLY A 1012 31.40 -30.52 21.34
C GLY A 1012 29.92 -30.14 21.26
N ALA A 1013 29.04 -30.90 21.92
CA ALA A 1013 27.68 -30.42 22.17
C ALA A 1013 27.70 -29.12 23.00
N ILE A 1014 28.68 -28.97 23.88
CA ILE A 1014 29.21 -27.68 24.36
C ILE A 1014 30.66 -27.53 23.85
N ASP A 1015 30.96 -26.47 23.10
CA ASP A 1015 32.30 -26.19 22.56
C ASP A 1015 32.88 -24.88 23.11
N LEU A 1016 34.01 -24.95 23.82
CA LEU A 1016 34.69 -23.81 24.41
C LEU A 1016 36.08 -23.67 23.78
N GLU A 1017 36.23 -22.66 22.93
CA GLU A 1017 37.40 -22.45 22.08
C GLU A 1017 38.13 -21.17 22.48
N ALA A 1018 39.22 -21.26 23.27
CA ALA A 1018 40.02 -20.11 23.67
C ALA A 1018 40.97 -19.71 22.52
N SER A 1019 40.39 -19.22 21.42
CA SER A 1019 41.03 -19.03 20.12
C SER A 1019 42.23 -18.08 20.16
N SER A 1020 42.12 -16.98 20.92
CA SER A 1020 43.19 -16.00 21.13
C SER A 1020 43.33 -15.57 22.61
N ASP A 1021 42.27 -14.98 23.18
CA ASP A 1021 42.18 -14.65 24.60
C ASP A 1021 41.61 -15.81 25.45
N PRO A 1022 41.82 -15.79 26.78
CA PRO A 1022 41.21 -16.76 27.69
C PRO A 1022 39.68 -16.70 27.72
N ILE A 1023 39.03 -17.85 27.84
CA ILE A 1023 37.65 -17.94 28.31
C ILE A 1023 37.71 -18.02 29.84
N ARG A 1024 36.97 -17.12 30.52
CA ARG A 1024 37.02 -17.02 31.98
C ARG A 1024 35.68 -16.73 32.64
N ASN A 1025 35.53 -17.18 33.89
CA ASN A 1025 34.36 -16.95 34.75
C ASN A 1025 33.05 -17.44 34.11
N VAL A 1026 32.95 -18.74 33.85
CA VAL A 1026 31.76 -19.36 33.21
C VAL A 1026 31.23 -20.48 34.09
N THR A 1027 29.93 -20.47 34.39
CA THR A 1027 29.24 -21.52 35.16
C THR A 1027 28.14 -22.19 34.33
N PHE A 1028 28.15 -23.52 34.29
CA PHE A 1028 27.09 -24.35 33.74
C PHE A 1028 26.37 -25.06 34.90
N ASN A 1029 25.04 -24.97 35.00
CA ASN A 1029 24.25 -25.60 36.06
C ASN A 1029 23.08 -26.42 35.50
N ASN A 1030 22.81 -27.62 36.01
CA ASN A 1030 21.60 -28.39 35.68
C ASN A 1030 21.43 -28.61 34.15
N ILE A 1031 22.48 -29.06 33.47
CA ILE A 1031 22.49 -29.29 32.02
C ILE A 1031 22.37 -30.79 31.74
N ASP A 1032 21.44 -31.18 30.87
CA ASP A 1032 21.31 -32.56 30.39
C ASP A 1032 21.70 -32.62 28.91
N ILE A 1033 22.78 -33.34 28.61
CA ILE A 1033 23.34 -33.51 27.26
C ILE A 1033 23.07 -34.95 26.81
N LEU A 1034 22.27 -35.11 25.75
CA LEU A 1034 21.72 -36.39 25.32
C LEU A 1034 22.09 -36.68 23.87
N ASN A 1035 22.44 -37.95 23.58
CA ASN A 1035 22.68 -38.47 22.23
C ASN A 1035 23.68 -37.64 21.39
N THR A 1036 24.80 -37.24 21.98
CA THR A 1036 25.78 -36.38 21.31
C THR A 1036 26.41 -37.08 20.10
N GLN A 1037 26.54 -36.36 18.98
CA GLN A 1037 27.15 -36.87 17.74
C GLN A 1037 28.59 -37.33 17.99
N ARG A 1038 29.39 -36.44 18.59
CA ARG A 1038 30.82 -36.61 18.85
C ARG A 1038 31.13 -36.50 20.35
N ASP A 1039 31.82 -35.47 20.80
CA ASP A 1039 32.18 -35.24 22.22
C ASP A 1039 31.15 -34.35 22.94
N ALA A 1040 30.79 -34.64 24.18
CA ALA A 1040 29.73 -33.87 24.86
C ALA A 1040 30.20 -32.47 25.30
N ILE A 1041 31.40 -32.36 25.87
CA ILE A 1041 31.99 -31.08 26.28
C ILE A 1041 33.42 -31.02 25.74
N GLN A 1042 33.71 -30.02 24.90
CA GLN A 1042 34.98 -29.84 24.21
C GLN A 1042 35.69 -28.55 24.67
N PHE A 1043 36.98 -28.65 24.97
CA PHE A 1043 37.87 -27.54 25.30
C PHE A 1043 39.05 -27.47 24.31
N GLY A 1044 39.48 -26.27 23.92
CA GLY A 1044 40.59 -26.16 22.99
C GLY A 1044 41.17 -24.78 22.75
N TYR A 1045 42.16 -24.75 21.84
CA TYR A 1045 43.00 -23.60 21.51
C TYR A 1045 43.85 -23.06 22.69
N GLY A 1046 44.66 -22.04 22.43
CA GLY A 1046 45.80 -21.66 23.28
C GLY A 1046 45.55 -20.61 24.34
N GLY A 1047 44.46 -19.83 24.26
CA GLY A 1047 44.22 -18.64 25.09
C GLY A 1047 44.14 -18.94 26.59
N GLY A 1048 43.46 -20.02 26.96
CA GLY A 1048 43.37 -20.52 28.34
C GLY A 1048 41.94 -20.61 28.89
N PHE A 1049 41.78 -21.37 29.97
CA PHE A 1049 40.50 -21.59 30.65
C PHE A 1049 40.63 -21.35 32.16
N GLU A 1050 39.95 -20.32 32.65
CA GLU A 1050 40.07 -19.81 34.02
C GLU A 1050 38.70 -19.80 34.72
N ASN A 1051 38.59 -20.43 35.90
CA ASN A 1051 37.34 -20.45 36.67
C ASN A 1051 36.12 -20.89 35.82
N ILE A 1052 36.27 -22.03 35.14
CA ILE A 1052 35.17 -22.70 34.43
C ILE A 1052 34.59 -23.77 35.34
N VAL A 1053 33.28 -23.70 35.60
CA VAL A 1053 32.59 -24.55 36.57
C VAL A 1053 31.36 -25.19 35.92
N PHE A 1054 31.16 -26.47 36.20
CA PHE A 1054 30.05 -27.30 35.76
C PHE A 1054 29.43 -27.98 36.97
N ASN A 1055 28.12 -27.82 37.17
CA ASN A 1055 27.37 -28.33 38.32
C ASN A 1055 26.14 -29.10 37.85
N ASN A 1056 25.89 -30.29 38.39
CA ASN A 1056 24.72 -31.11 38.08
C ASN A 1056 24.57 -31.34 36.57
N ILE A 1057 25.57 -31.98 35.95
CA ILE A 1057 25.56 -32.25 34.51
C ILE A 1057 25.24 -33.73 34.28
N THR A 1058 24.23 -34.02 33.46
CA THR A 1058 24.00 -35.37 32.92
C THR A 1058 24.55 -35.43 31.50
N ILE A 1059 25.28 -36.49 31.18
CA ILE A 1059 25.71 -36.82 29.82
C ILE A 1059 25.27 -38.26 29.55
N ASP A 1060 24.39 -38.46 28.57
CA ASP A 1060 23.84 -39.78 28.22
C ASP A 1060 23.91 -39.99 26.69
N GLY A 1061 24.90 -40.77 26.25
CA GLY A 1061 25.19 -41.01 24.83
C GLY A 1061 26.16 -40.02 24.21
N THR A 1062 27.31 -40.51 23.73
CA THR A 1062 28.31 -39.75 22.94
C THR A 1062 28.86 -40.59 21.80
N GLY A 1063 29.50 -39.97 20.81
CA GLY A 1063 30.13 -40.67 19.69
C GLY A 1063 29.16 -41.44 18.78
N LEU A 1064 27.89 -41.02 18.73
CA LEU A 1064 26.85 -41.68 17.93
C LEU A 1064 27.03 -41.54 16.42
N ASP A 1065 27.86 -40.60 15.95
CA ASP A 1065 28.26 -40.53 14.53
C ASP A 1065 29.23 -41.67 14.13
N GLY A 1066 29.84 -42.35 15.10
CA GLY A 1066 30.79 -43.44 14.89
C GLY A 1066 32.14 -43.01 14.30
N ILE A 1067 32.38 -41.70 14.15
CA ILE A 1067 33.60 -41.16 13.54
C ILE A 1067 34.74 -41.18 14.56
N THR A 1068 35.90 -41.70 14.14
CA THR A 1068 37.11 -41.74 14.97
C THR A 1068 38.22 -40.79 14.51
N THR A 1069 38.13 -40.21 13.31
CA THR A 1069 39.09 -39.19 12.85
C THR A 1069 38.95 -37.91 13.68
N SER A 1070 40.06 -37.21 13.90
CA SER A 1070 40.14 -35.97 14.66
C SER A 1070 41.00 -34.96 13.90
N ARG A 1071 40.59 -33.70 13.90
CA ARG A 1071 41.35 -32.55 13.39
C ARG A 1071 42.40 -32.07 14.38
N PHE A 1072 42.12 -32.17 15.68
CA PHE A 1072 42.92 -31.53 16.73
C PHE A 1072 43.81 -32.49 17.54
N SER A 1073 43.61 -33.81 17.41
CA SER A 1073 44.23 -34.81 18.28
C SER A 1073 44.46 -36.17 17.59
N GLY A 1074 44.79 -37.21 18.35
CA GLY A 1074 44.83 -38.58 17.83
C GLY A 1074 43.41 -39.13 17.56
N PRO A 1075 43.26 -40.17 16.72
CA PRO A 1075 41.96 -40.80 16.49
C PRO A 1075 41.33 -41.33 17.79
N HIS A 1076 40.07 -40.99 18.04
CA HIS A 1076 39.33 -41.31 19.26
C HIS A 1076 37.83 -41.40 18.99
N GLN A 1077 37.11 -42.24 19.75
CA GLN A 1077 35.64 -42.22 19.81
C GLN A 1077 35.17 -41.05 20.69
N GLY A 1078 33.97 -40.52 20.47
CA GLY A 1078 33.43 -39.40 21.24
C GLY A 1078 33.31 -39.65 22.75
N ALA A 1079 33.86 -38.74 23.54
CA ALA A 1079 33.98 -38.78 24.99
C ALA A 1079 32.94 -37.87 25.70
N ALA A 1080 32.82 -38.02 27.02
CA ALA A 1080 32.04 -37.12 27.86
C ALA A 1080 32.71 -35.74 27.99
N ILE A 1081 34.05 -35.72 28.08
CA ILE A 1081 34.86 -34.51 28.14
C ILE A 1081 36.10 -34.71 27.27
N PHE A 1082 36.32 -33.81 26.32
CA PHE A 1082 37.48 -33.77 25.43
C PHE A 1082 38.25 -32.45 25.61
N SER A 1083 39.57 -32.51 25.64
CA SER A 1083 40.43 -31.33 25.55
C SER A 1083 41.61 -31.58 24.62
N TYR A 1084 41.76 -30.71 23.61
CA TYR A 1084 42.94 -30.66 22.75
C TYR A 1084 43.89 -29.50 23.11
N THR A 1085 43.80 -28.98 24.34
CA THR A 1085 44.74 -27.98 24.87
C THR A 1085 45.24 -28.38 26.25
N GLY A 1086 46.51 -28.06 26.53
CA GLY A 1086 47.09 -28.20 27.87
C GLY A 1086 46.95 -26.95 28.75
N ASN A 1087 46.45 -25.84 28.21
CA ASN A 1087 46.36 -24.56 28.92
C ASN A 1087 44.95 -24.35 29.51
N GLY A 1088 44.76 -24.66 30.80
CA GLY A 1088 43.56 -24.26 31.52
C GLY A 1088 43.07 -25.26 32.57
N SER A 1089 41.88 -24.98 33.10
CA SER A 1089 41.23 -25.80 34.12
C SER A 1089 39.70 -25.76 34.02
N ALA A 1090 39.06 -26.85 34.43
CA ALA A 1090 37.61 -26.93 34.60
C ALA A 1090 37.26 -27.75 35.84
N ARG A 1091 36.24 -27.31 36.60
CA ARG A 1091 35.71 -28.03 37.76
C ARG A 1091 34.32 -28.57 37.47
N PHE A 1092 34.14 -29.86 37.64
CA PHE A 1092 32.86 -30.55 37.60
C PHE A 1092 32.44 -30.96 39.01
N ASN A 1093 31.20 -30.66 39.38
CA ASN A 1093 30.56 -31.06 40.63
C ASN A 1093 29.29 -31.85 40.29
N ASN A 1094 29.13 -33.07 40.82
CA ASN A 1094 27.97 -33.92 40.51
C ASN A 1094 27.78 -34.14 38.99
N LEU A 1095 28.79 -34.71 38.34
CA LEU A 1095 28.74 -35.14 36.94
C LEU A 1095 28.24 -36.59 36.86
N ILE A 1096 27.19 -36.81 36.08
CA ILE A 1096 26.62 -38.13 35.76
C ILE A 1096 26.92 -38.45 34.30
N THR A 1097 27.57 -39.57 34.03
CA THR A 1097 27.86 -40.04 32.66
C THR A 1097 27.26 -41.43 32.41
N ARG A 1098 26.72 -41.65 31.21
CA ARG A 1098 26.18 -42.92 30.71
C ARG A 1098 26.40 -43.05 29.21
N ASN A 1099 26.50 -44.29 28.72
CA ASN A 1099 26.54 -44.60 27.28
C ASN A 1099 27.62 -43.83 26.48
N ILE A 1100 28.77 -43.58 27.11
CA ILE A 1100 29.90 -42.84 26.54
C ILE A 1100 30.70 -43.76 25.62
N ALA A 1101 30.91 -43.38 24.35
CA ALA A 1101 31.62 -44.22 23.37
C ALA A 1101 33.12 -44.33 23.66
N TYR A 1102 33.76 -43.28 24.20
CA TYR A 1102 35.17 -43.34 24.60
C TYR A 1102 35.37 -44.18 25.88
N PRO A 1103 36.15 -45.29 25.87
CA PRO A 1103 36.21 -46.22 27.00
C PRO A 1103 36.74 -45.64 28.32
N ASN A 1104 37.53 -44.56 28.28
CA ASN A 1104 38.09 -43.91 29.47
C ASN A 1104 37.23 -42.75 29.99
N LEU A 1105 36.02 -42.56 29.44
CA LEU A 1105 35.08 -41.44 29.65
C LEU A 1105 35.57 -40.06 29.20
N TYR A 1106 36.86 -39.73 29.40
CA TYR A 1106 37.44 -38.41 29.14
C TYR A 1106 38.73 -38.53 28.31
N TYR A 1107 38.91 -37.68 27.31
CA TYR A 1107 40.16 -37.59 26.52
C TYR A 1107 40.78 -36.21 26.69
N ILE A 1108 41.76 -36.11 27.59
CA ILE A 1108 42.31 -34.83 28.05
C ILE A 1108 43.78 -34.71 27.67
N LEU A 1109 44.15 -33.66 26.94
CA LEU A 1109 45.54 -33.37 26.62
C LEU A 1109 46.33 -32.99 27.90
N ASN A 1110 47.56 -33.50 27.99
CA ASN A 1110 48.43 -33.31 29.14
C ASN A 1110 48.66 -31.81 29.45
N GLY A 1111 48.53 -31.46 30.73
CA GLY A 1111 48.60 -30.08 31.24
C GLY A 1111 47.25 -29.52 31.70
N PHE A 1112 46.14 -29.91 31.07
CA PHE A 1112 44.82 -29.40 31.42
C PHE A 1112 44.34 -29.94 32.77
N ASN A 1113 44.01 -29.04 33.70
CA ASN A 1113 43.60 -29.42 35.06
C ASN A 1113 42.08 -29.66 35.13
N LEU A 1114 41.66 -30.86 34.76
CA LEU A 1114 40.28 -31.34 34.95
C LEU A 1114 40.08 -31.82 36.39
N MET A 1115 39.18 -31.18 37.12
CA MET A 1115 38.75 -31.57 38.47
C MET A 1115 37.32 -32.10 38.42
N ILE A 1116 37.05 -33.28 38.98
CA ILE A 1116 35.70 -33.87 39.11
C ILE A 1116 35.51 -34.27 40.57
N GLN A 1117 34.39 -33.86 41.19
CA GLN A 1117 34.07 -34.09 42.60
C GLN A 1117 32.56 -34.19 42.88
#